data_AF-F9T822-F1
#
_entry.id   AF-F9T822-F1
#
_cell.length_a   1.000
_cell.length_b   1.000
_cell.length_c   1.000
_cell.angle_alpha   90.00
_cell.angle_beta   90.00
_cell.angle_gamma   90.00
#
_symmetry.space_group_name_H-M   'P 1'
#
loop_
_entity.id
_entity.type
_entity.pdbx_description
1 polymer ?
#
loop_
_entity_poly.entity_id
_entity_poly.type
_entity_poly.pdbx_seq_one_letter_code
_entity_poly.pdbx_strand_id
1 'polypeptide(L)'
;MNYINSENKNGLWELEIKGIEDPILASEYLGLYGSIPDEARTASIKKKIVVHNAEGEDFIQCGYCGLPVRYRARSATSRAAFYHKHIPELDEVDCPFHSDYKGDFVFTEAEMHETQWHFRTKHFIAGTLRESDQIKRDSIQVEKFVFAEKGTSKKWRKPDIYFEDTNGNRFAIELIQGWLDPEIIHAREQFFLGEEINLIWLFSEGRSDSIFYYIMYGTALEAHPESFAEFESKVKDIQCNAFVFSQEALDKSQESGEFYFEAHFPEFDFKSTELFLEMSYGCQMVVLSDLILSPERLPYAINTKAALHGKQQELSAAIQEKAQRESRQSVKRIYQVLDQIASCGEKGELSSLSLTHLSDEINECFDYVLLEYDERSSLLGLTRQTIALERARLEERQRKAQRIEHAKELRGLRHQLIYVRQALKQSITIQELTSLRYRLADVASNYWNVISSDLSSSVWERYLNLLLTNIGDQTELLTKDLPKPMALWRITNDLLSYSLEKRMQLFESRSPLAIEMSQQQSAYLTYKSPAETQMFEEKLNEIKNRTKTQFLNTNWKDLMGTWNPDSTYRDSIERAGLLLRVEDPSELEANEQDWVEEALNMFVERLVVLINEHYNKAFIKAYGRVDADALGKLLNFWDWLHDGFYIYNQPEAVNRAHQLKQYLLHNDTSAIEWK
;
A
#
# COMPACT_ATOMS: atom_id res chain seq x y z
N MET A 1 -41.27 -62.98 -15.97
CA MET A 1 -40.61 -64.18 -15.43
C MET A 1 -39.52 -64.59 -16.39
N ASN A 2 -38.31 -64.06 -16.17
CA ASN A 2 -37.15 -64.38 -16.99
C ASN A 2 -36.63 -65.75 -16.54
N TYR A 3 -36.95 -66.80 -17.28
CA TYR A 3 -36.25 -68.06 -17.16
C TYR A 3 -34.76 -67.78 -17.42
N ILE A 4 -33.91 -67.93 -16.40
CA ILE A 4 -32.46 -67.95 -16.58
C ILE A 4 -32.16 -69.02 -17.62
N ASN A 5 -31.69 -68.59 -18.78
CA ASN A 5 -31.39 -69.43 -19.92
C ASN A 5 -30.37 -70.49 -19.48
N SER A 6 -30.52 -71.75 -19.91
CA SER A 6 -29.68 -72.88 -19.45
C SER A 6 -28.15 -72.67 -19.59
N GLU A 7 -27.70 -71.71 -20.40
CA GLU A 7 -26.29 -71.27 -20.48
C GLU A 7 -25.80 -70.54 -19.23
N ASN A 8 -26.64 -69.74 -18.57
CA ASN A 8 -26.26 -69.00 -17.36
C ASN A 8 -26.10 -69.92 -16.14
N LYS A 9 -26.82 -71.04 -16.08
CA LYS A 9 -26.71 -71.97 -14.94
C LYS A 9 -25.32 -72.59 -14.82
N ASN A 10 -24.71 -73.00 -15.95
CA ASN A 10 -23.39 -73.64 -15.90
C ASN A 10 -22.26 -72.63 -15.58
N GLY A 11 -22.46 -71.33 -15.87
CA GLY A 11 -21.51 -70.29 -15.50
C GLY A 11 -21.50 -69.92 -14.01
N LEU A 12 -22.48 -70.42 -13.25
CA LEU A 12 -22.72 -70.05 -11.85
C LEU A 12 -22.78 -71.28 -10.92
N TRP A 13 -22.64 -72.48 -11.47
CA TRP A 13 -22.84 -73.73 -10.72
C TRP A 13 -21.51 -74.40 -10.43
N GLU A 14 -21.11 -74.37 -9.17
CA GLU A 14 -19.97 -75.10 -8.64
C GLU A 14 -20.25 -76.61 -8.55
N LEU A 15 -19.29 -77.40 -8.98
CA LEU A 15 -19.32 -78.86 -8.94
C LEU A 15 -18.12 -79.36 -8.14
N GLU A 16 -18.37 -80.29 -7.22
CA GLU A 16 -17.32 -81.09 -6.60
C GLU A 16 -17.12 -82.35 -7.45
N ILE A 17 -15.91 -82.54 -7.98
CA ILE A 17 -15.61 -83.62 -8.95
C ILE A 17 -14.51 -84.50 -8.40
N LYS A 18 -14.77 -85.81 -8.31
CA LYS A 18 -13.78 -86.80 -7.89
C LYS A 18 -12.52 -86.72 -8.77
N GLY A 19 -11.38 -86.46 -8.14
CA GLY A 19 -10.08 -86.28 -8.78
C GLY A 19 -9.71 -84.83 -9.11
N ILE A 20 -10.56 -83.87 -8.76
CA ILE A 20 -10.25 -82.44 -8.70
C ILE A 20 -10.29 -82.04 -7.22
N GLU A 21 -9.23 -81.42 -6.70
CA GLU A 21 -9.10 -81.11 -5.27
C GLU A 21 -10.09 -80.04 -4.79
N ASP A 22 -10.46 -79.09 -5.67
CA ASP A 22 -11.36 -77.97 -5.35
C ASP A 22 -12.66 -78.00 -6.16
N PRO A 23 -13.73 -77.33 -5.68
CA PRO A 23 -14.92 -77.06 -6.48
C PRO A 23 -14.55 -76.33 -7.78
N ILE A 24 -15.16 -76.74 -8.88
CA ILE A 24 -14.93 -76.16 -10.21
C ILE A 24 -16.26 -75.71 -10.82
N LEU A 25 -16.28 -74.59 -11.53
CA LEU A 25 -17.48 -74.18 -12.26
C LEU A 25 -17.83 -75.20 -13.33
N ALA A 26 -19.12 -75.49 -13.46
CA ALA A 26 -19.65 -76.38 -14.49
C ALA A 26 -19.21 -75.97 -15.91
N SER A 27 -19.11 -74.67 -16.19
CA SER A 27 -18.61 -74.13 -17.45
C SER A 27 -17.11 -74.41 -17.66
N GLU A 28 -16.29 -74.25 -16.63
CA GLU A 28 -14.83 -74.48 -16.69
C GLU A 28 -14.50 -75.96 -16.80
N TYR A 29 -15.21 -76.81 -16.07
CA TYR A 29 -15.08 -78.26 -16.21
C TYR A 29 -15.42 -78.72 -17.63
N LEU A 30 -16.44 -78.12 -18.26
CA LEU A 30 -16.73 -78.37 -19.68
C LEU A 30 -15.65 -77.83 -20.61
N GLY A 31 -14.98 -76.74 -20.23
CA GLY A 31 -13.83 -76.15 -20.91
C GLY A 31 -12.59 -77.04 -20.92
N LEU A 32 -12.38 -77.88 -19.88
CA LEU A 32 -11.26 -78.84 -19.81
C LEU A 32 -11.24 -79.84 -20.99
N TYR A 33 -12.39 -80.04 -21.63
CA TYR A 33 -12.51 -80.93 -22.79
C TYR A 33 -12.23 -80.22 -24.13
N GLY A 34 -11.87 -78.93 -24.12
CA GLY A 34 -11.47 -78.18 -25.32
C GLY A 34 -12.45 -78.31 -26.50
N SER A 35 -11.92 -78.38 -27.72
CA SER A 35 -12.68 -78.50 -28.97
C SER A 35 -13.25 -79.92 -29.23
N ILE A 36 -13.32 -80.80 -28.23
CA ILE A 36 -13.86 -82.15 -28.39
C ILE A 36 -15.37 -82.05 -28.72
N PRO A 37 -15.85 -82.77 -29.75
CA PRO A 37 -17.27 -82.83 -30.09
C PRO A 37 -18.15 -83.16 -28.86
N ASP A 38 -19.27 -82.45 -28.70
CA ASP A 38 -20.17 -82.55 -27.54
C ASP A 38 -20.58 -84.00 -27.22
N GLU A 39 -20.71 -84.84 -28.25
CA GLU A 39 -21.07 -86.26 -28.15
C GLU A 39 -19.99 -87.09 -27.44
N ALA A 40 -18.73 -86.91 -27.85
CA ALA A 40 -17.57 -87.59 -27.25
C ALA A 40 -17.32 -87.09 -25.82
N ARG A 41 -17.47 -85.78 -25.59
CA ARG A 41 -17.42 -85.16 -24.26
C ARG A 41 -18.47 -85.76 -23.33
N THR A 42 -19.71 -85.83 -23.79
CA THR A 42 -20.82 -86.38 -23.01
C THR A 42 -20.62 -87.86 -22.70
N ALA A 43 -20.17 -88.65 -23.68
CA ALA A 43 -19.88 -90.07 -23.46
C ALA A 43 -18.77 -90.26 -22.41
N SER A 44 -17.73 -89.42 -22.43
CA SER A 44 -16.64 -89.45 -21.45
C SER A 44 -17.12 -89.13 -20.04
N ILE A 45 -17.87 -88.03 -19.86
CA ILE A 45 -18.42 -87.62 -18.56
C ILE A 45 -19.38 -88.71 -18.03
N LYS A 46 -20.30 -89.19 -18.87
CA LYS A 46 -21.24 -90.26 -18.48
C LYS A 46 -20.53 -91.56 -18.10
N LYS A 47 -19.48 -91.94 -18.82
CA LYS A 47 -18.69 -93.14 -18.51
C LYS A 47 -18.04 -93.01 -17.13
N LYS A 48 -17.42 -91.87 -16.82
CA LYS A 48 -16.83 -91.61 -15.50
C LYS A 48 -17.87 -91.66 -14.38
N ILE A 49 -19.04 -91.07 -14.60
CA ILE A 49 -20.17 -91.12 -13.65
C ILE A 49 -20.59 -92.58 -13.40
N VAL A 50 -20.79 -93.38 -14.45
CA VAL A 50 -21.24 -94.79 -14.32
C VAL A 50 -20.20 -95.66 -13.61
N VAL A 51 -18.91 -95.48 -13.90
CA VAL A 51 -17.82 -96.23 -13.25
C VAL A 51 -17.81 -95.98 -11.75
N HIS A 52 -17.80 -94.73 -11.31
CA HIS A 52 -17.77 -94.41 -9.88
C HIS A 52 -19.09 -94.80 -9.18
N ASN A 53 -20.25 -94.65 -9.85
CA ASN A 53 -21.53 -95.08 -9.26
C ASN A 53 -21.56 -96.60 -9.01
N ALA A 54 -20.92 -97.40 -9.88
CA ALA A 54 -20.82 -98.85 -9.69
C ALA A 54 -19.91 -99.22 -8.51
N GLU A 55 -19.01 -98.33 -8.12
CA GLU A 55 -18.12 -98.44 -6.95
C GLU A 55 -18.75 -97.87 -5.67
N GLY A 56 -20.01 -97.40 -5.74
CA GLY A 56 -20.74 -96.83 -4.61
C GLY A 56 -20.42 -95.36 -4.32
N GLU A 57 -19.75 -94.67 -5.24
CA GLU A 57 -19.33 -93.28 -5.09
C GLU A 57 -19.96 -92.37 -6.16
N ASP A 58 -20.22 -91.11 -5.80
CA ASP A 58 -20.70 -90.13 -6.77
C ASP A 58 -19.53 -89.34 -7.38
N PHE A 59 -19.40 -89.41 -8.71
CA PHE A 59 -18.30 -88.77 -9.44
C PHE A 59 -18.40 -87.24 -9.46
N ILE A 60 -19.63 -86.71 -9.46
CA ILE A 60 -19.93 -85.27 -9.50
C ILE A 60 -21.03 -84.98 -8.50
N GLN A 61 -20.77 -84.02 -7.60
CA GLN A 61 -21.73 -83.51 -6.63
C GLN A 61 -21.93 -82.00 -6.84
N CYS A 62 -23.10 -81.51 -6.45
CA CYS A 62 -23.41 -80.09 -6.47
C CYS A 62 -22.67 -79.40 -5.32
N GLY A 63 -21.84 -78.40 -5.60
CA GLY A 63 -21.12 -77.66 -4.55
C GLY A 63 -22.04 -76.94 -3.55
N TYR A 64 -23.29 -76.66 -3.95
CA TYR A 64 -24.27 -75.99 -3.07
C TYR A 64 -24.94 -76.95 -2.08
N CYS A 65 -25.42 -78.12 -2.53
CA CYS A 65 -26.23 -79.03 -1.70
C CYS A 65 -25.60 -80.41 -1.47
N GLY A 66 -24.42 -80.68 -2.01
CA GLY A 66 -23.71 -81.96 -1.90
C GLY A 66 -24.38 -83.13 -2.64
N LEU A 67 -25.51 -82.90 -3.32
CA LEU A 67 -26.27 -83.97 -3.98
C LEU A 67 -25.65 -84.39 -5.31
N PRO A 68 -25.83 -85.66 -5.73
CA PRO A 68 -25.24 -86.17 -6.96
C PRO A 68 -25.80 -85.53 -8.22
N VAL A 69 -24.90 -85.16 -9.13
CA VAL A 69 -25.22 -84.49 -10.39
C VAL A 69 -24.95 -85.42 -11.58
N ARG A 70 -25.84 -85.38 -12.57
CA ARG A 70 -25.74 -86.11 -13.84
C ARG A 70 -25.56 -85.15 -15.00
N TYR A 71 -25.06 -85.67 -16.11
CA TYR A 71 -24.84 -84.90 -17.33
C TYR A 71 -25.70 -85.42 -18.48
N ARG A 72 -26.52 -84.54 -19.09
CA ARG A 72 -27.39 -84.86 -20.22
C ARG A 72 -26.73 -84.46 -21.54
N ALA A 73 -26.86 -85.31 -22.56
CA ALA A 73 -26.44 -84.99 -23.92
C ALA A 73 -27.34 -83.93 -24.55
N ARG A 74 -26.79 -83.14 -25.46
CA ARG A 74 -27.57 -82.29 -26.36
C ARG A 74 -28.53 -83.16 -27.18
N SER A 75 -29.78 -82.72 -27.31
CA SER A 75 -30.79 -83.27 -28.22
C SER A 75 -31.29 -82.20 -29.18
N ALA A 76 -32.16 -82.58 -30.14
CA ALA A 76 -32.80 -81.63 -31.05
C ALA A 76 -33.64 -80.54 -30.34
N THR A 77 -34.04 -80.79 -29.09
CA THR A 77 -34.94 -79.92 -28.29
C THR A 77 -34.32 -79.44 -26.98
N SER A 78 -33.12 -79.86 -26.61
CA SER A 78 -32.46 -79.47 -25.35
C SER A 78 -30.94 -79.44 -25.49
N ARG A 79 -30.28 -78.48 -24.82
CA ARG A 79 -28.81 -78.40 -24.81
C ARG A 79 -28.21 -79.40 -23.82
N ALA A 80 -26.91 -79.66 -23.95
CA ALA A 80 -26.18 -80.45 -22.97
C ALA A 80 -26.10 -79.68 -21.65
N ALA A 81 -26.45 -80.32 -20.54
CA ALA A 81 -26.54 -79.65 -19.24
C ALA A 81 -26.32 -80.63 -18.09
N PHE A 82 -25.78 -80.09 -17.00
CA PHE A 82 -25.82 -80.75 -15.70
C PHE A 82 -27.24 -80.69 -15.13
N TYR A 83 -27.62 -81.73 -14.39
CA TYR A 83 -28.90 -81.80 -13.70
C TYR A 83 -28.79 -82.73 -12.50
N HIS A 84 -29.56 -82.47 -11.47
CA HIS A 84 -29.59 -83.31 -10.28
C HIS A 84 -30.21 -84.68 -10.60
N LYS A 85 -29.69 -85.75 -10.00
CA LYS A 85 -30.35 -87.06 -10.04
C LYS A 85 -31.67 -86.96 -9.25
N HIS A 86 -32.77 -87.38 -9.84
CA HIS A 86 -34.05 -87.46 -9.12
C HIS A 86 -33.92 -88.49 -7.99
N ILE A 87 -34.12 -88.05 -6.74
CA ILE A 87 -34.12 -88.87 -5.53
C ILE A 87 -35.55 -88.82 -4.97
N PRO A 88 -36.32 -89.93 -5.04
CA PRO A 88 -37.74 -89.95 -4.69
C PRO A 88 -38.06 -89.60 -3.22
N GLU A 89 -37.06 -89.68 -2.33
CA GLU A 89 -37.24 -89.48 -0.87
C GLU A 89 -37.11 -88.02 -0.42
N LEU A 90 -36.80 -87.08 -1.32
CA LEU A 90 -36.71 -85.65 -1.02
C LEU A 90 -38.01 -84.96 -1.45
N ASP A 91 -38.98 -84.85 -0.53
CA ASP A 91 -40.32 -84.30 -0.80
C ASP A 91 -40.33 -82.79 -1.08
N GLU A 92 -39.27 -82.05 -0.69
CA GLU A 92 -39.05 -80.65 -1.09
C GLU A 92 -37.56 -80.42 -1.41
N VAL A 93 -37.27 -79.77 -2.54
CA VAL A 93 -35.90 -79.52 -2.98
C VAL A 93 -35.55 -78.04 -2.80
N ASP A 94 -34.71 -77.75 -1.83
CA ASP A 94 -34.27 -76.38 -1.47
C ASP A 94 -33.00 -75.92 -2.22
N CYS A 95 -32.62 -76.64 -3.27
CA CYS A 95 -31.45 -76.32 -4.09
C CYS A 95 -31.85 -75.49 -5.32
N PRO A 96 -31.35 -74.25 -5.48
CA PRO A 96 -31.70 -73.38 -6.61
C PRO A 96 -31.26 -73.97 -7.97
N PHE A 97 -30.22 -74.80 -7.97
CA PHE A 97 -29.71 -75.47 -9.17
C PHE A 97 -30.50 -76.74 -9.56
N HIS A 98 -31.51 -77.14 -8.77
CA HIS A 98 -32.36 -78.29 -9.09
C HIS A 98 -33.37 -77.98 -10.21
N SER A 99 -33.72 -78.99 -11.03
CA SER A 99 -34.66 -78.79 -12.15
C SER A 99 -36.10 -78.56 -11.69
N ASP A 100 -36.45 -79.12 -10.54
CA ASP A 100 -37.79 -79.03 -9.93
C ASP A 100 -37.91 -77.91 -8.88
N TYR A 101 -36.89 -77.05 -8.75
CA TYR A 101 -36.94 -75.89 -7.85
C TYR A 101 -38.02 -74.90 -8.31
N LYS A 102 -39.00 -74.63 -7.43
CA LYS A 102 -40.15 -73.76 -7.71
C LYS A 102 -40.12 -72.44 -6.93
N GLY A 103 -39.12 -72.23 -6.07
CA GLY A 103 -38.91 -70.96 -5.39
C GLY A 103 -38.40 -69.89 -6.35
N ASP A 104 -38.45 -68.63 -5.91
CA ASP A 104 -37.66 -67.58 -6.57
C ASP A 104 -36.19 -67.98 -6.46
N PHE A 105 -35.47 -68.00 -7.59
CA PHE A 105 -34.04 -68.28 -7.58
C PHE A 105 -33.40 -67.27 -6.61
N VAL A 106 -32.90 -67.76 -5.46
CA VAL A 106 -32.48 -66.96 -4.28
C VAL A 106 -31.41 -65.92 -4.61
N PHE A 107 -30.82 -66.06 -5.79
CA PHE A 107 -29.86 -65.13 -6.34
C PHE A 107 -30.60 -64.02 -7.11
N THR A 108 -30.71 -62.84 -6.50
CA THR A 108 -31.19 -61.62 -7.19
C THR A 108 -30.05 -60.98 -7.96
N GLU A 109 -30.31 -60.40 -9.15
CA GLU A 109 -29.31 -59.75 -10.03
C GLU A 109 -28.44 -58.69 -9.30
N ALA A 110 -28.92 -58.13 -8.18
CA ALA A 110 -28.20 -57.17 -7.35
C ALA A 110 -27.32 -57.79 -6.25
N GLU A 111 -27.62 -59.01 -5.79
CA GLU A 111 -26.79 -59.80 -4.84
C GLU A 111 -25.83 -60.76 -5.59
N MET A 112 -25.91 -60.80 -6.93
CA MET A 112 -25.43 -61.88 -7.82
C MET A 112 -24.14 -61.67 -8.58
N HIS A 113 -23.39 -60.61 -8.32
CA HIS A 113 -22.18 -60.39 -9.09
C HIS A 113 -20.94 -60.59 -8.23
N GLU A 114 -20.70 -61.85 -7.81
CA GLU A 114 -19.31 -62.28 -7.88
C GLU A 114 -18.94 -62.16 -9.36
N THR A 115 -18.17 -61.13 -9.67
CA THR A 115 -17.79 -60.89 -11.04
C THR A 115 -16.86 -62.01 -11.49
N GLN A 116 -16.78 -62.20 -12.80
CA GLN A 116 -15.78 -63.10 -13.38
C GLN A 116 -14.35 -62.74 -12.95
N TRP A 117 -14.08 -61.47 -12.63
CA TRP A 117 -12.79 -61.05 -12.09
C TRP A 117 -12.60 -61.59 -10.68
N HIS A 118 -13.55 -61.38 -9.77
CA HIS A 118 -13.46 -61.83 -8.38
C HIS A 118 -13.25 -63.34 -8.28
N PHE A 119 -14.05 -64.12 -9.02
CA PHE A 119 -13.92 -65.58 -9.07
C PHE A 119 -12.56 -66.04 -9.63
N ARG A 120 -12.12 -65.48 -10.76
CA ARG A 120 -10.84 -65.89 -11.37
C ARG A 120 -9.65 -65.50 -10.49
N THR A 121 -9.70 -64.31 -9.92
CA THR A 121 -8.64 -63.76 -9.08
C THR A 121 -8.49 -64.58 -7.80
N LYS A 122 -9.59 -64.94 -7.11
CA LYS A 122 -9.49 -65.74 -5.87
C LYS A 122 -8.84 -67.10 -6.12
N HIS A 123 -9.24 -67.80 -7.17
CA HIS A 123 -8.70 -69.11 -7.52
C HIS A 123 -7.28 -69.03 -8.07
N PHE A 124 -6.96 -67.98 -8.83
CA PHE A 124 -5.60 -67.71 -9.29
C PHE A 124 -4.65 -67.54 -8.09
N ILE A 125 -4.99 -66.62 -7.17
CA ILE A 125 -4.17 -66.33 -5.99
C ILE A 125 -4.02 -67.59 -5.13
N ALA A 126 -5.11 -68.32 -4.86
CA ALA A 126 -5.03 -69.58 -4.11
C ALA A 126 -4.11 -70.61 -4.80
N GLY A 127 -4.15 -70.71 -6.13
CA GLY A 127 -3.24 -71.52 -6.92
C GLY A 127 -1.78 -71.11 -6.74
N THR A 128 -1.46 -69.83 -6.93
CA THR A 128 -0.09 -69.29 -6.75
C THR A 128 0.42 -69.49 -5.33
N LEU A 129 -0.43 -69.29 -4.31
CA LEU A 129 -0.04 -69.51 -2.91
C LEU A 129 0.27 -70.99 -2.60
N ARG A 130 -0.39 -71.94 -3.25
CA ARG A 130 -0.10 -73.39 -3.07
C ARG A 130 1.24 -73.81 -3.63
N GLU A 131 1.75 -73.06 -4.61
CA GLU A 131 3.06 -73.29 -5.22
C GLU A 131 4.19 -72.60 -4.44
N SER A 132 3.86 -71.72 -3.49
CA SER A 132 4.85 -71.00 -2.68
C SER A 132 5.41 -71.85 -1.53
N ASP A 133 6.73 -71.93 -1.43
CA ASP A 133 7.45 -72.58 -0.33
C ASP A 133 7.30 -71.84 1.02
N GLN A 134 6.79 -70.60 1.00
CA GLN A 134 6.63 -69.78 2.20
C GLN A 134 5.27 -69.98 2.88
N ILE A 135 4.33 -70.67 2.22
CA ILE A 135 2.94 -70.83 2.66
C ILE A 135 2.67 -72.28 3.02
N LYS A 136 1.91 -72.51 4.09
CA LYS A 136 1.43 -73.86 4.43
C LYS A 136 0.34 -74.26 3.44
N ARG A 137 0.69 -75.06 2.44
CA ARG A 137 -0.23 -75.50 1.37
C ARG A 137 -1.60 -75.97 1.87
N ASP A 138 -1.63 -76.79 2.92
CA ASP A 138 -2.87 -77.37 3.48
C ASP A 138 -3.73 -76.36 4.27
N SER A 139 -3.20 -75.18 4.58
CA SER A 139 -3.93 -74.12 5.27
C SER A 139 -4.80 -73.27 4.34
N ILE A 140 -4.52 -73.29 3.03
CA ILE A 140 -5.14 -72.42 2.04
C ILE A 140 -6.61 -72.82 1.84
N GLN A 141 -7.51 -71.88 2.12
CA GLN A 141 -8.95 -72.11 2.10
C GLN A 141 -9.62 -70.95 1.37
N VAL A 142 -10.27 -71.25 0.25
CA VAL A 142 -11.12 -70.30 -0.46
C VAL A 142 -12.49 -70.30 0.20
N GLU A 143 -13.01 -69.12 0.52
CA GLU A 143 -14.40 -68.95 0.94
C GLU A 143 -14.83 -69.76 2.19
N LYS A 144 -13.90 -69.99 3.12
CA LYS A 144 -14.18 -70.72 4.36
C LYS A 144 -14.55 -69.79 5.52
N PHE A 145 -15.50 -70.22 6.34
CA PHE A 145 -15.89 -69.52 7.55
C PHE A 145 -14.75 -69.51 8.60
N VAL A 146 -14.36 -68.31 9.00
CA VAL A 146 -13.54 -68.00 10.17
C VAL A 146 -14.49 -67.62 11.30
N PHE A 147 -14.37 -68.33 12.42
CA PHE A 147 -15.19 -68.11 13.61
C PHE A 147 -14.36 -67.39 14.67
N ALA A 148 -14.99 -66.44 15.36
CA ALA A 148 -14.36 -65.83 16.53
C ALA A 148 -14.04 -66.90 17.60
N GLU A 149 -12.95 -66.69 18.34
CA GLU A 149 -12.59 -67.57 19.46
C GLU A 149 -13.77 -67.79 20.44
N LYS A 150 -13.83 -69.01 21.01
CA LYS A 150 -14.95 -69.47 21.83
C LYS A 150 -15.20 -68.54 23.03
N GLY A 151 -16.29 -67.78 23.00
CA GLY A 151 -16.79 -66.99 24.13
C GLY A 151 -17.36 -65.63 23.77
N THR A 152 -16.99 -65.11 22.60
CA THR A 152 -17.60 -63.92 22.00
C THR A 152 -18.74 -64.34 21.07
N SER A 153 -19.77 -63.49 20.92
CA SER A 153 -20.99 -63.70 20.10
C SER A 153 -20.76 -64.46 18.78
N LYS A 154 -21.82 -65.08 18.20
CA LYS A 154 -21.91 -65.73 16.85
C LYS A 154 -21.44 -64.86 15.66
N LYS A 155 -20.25 -64.26 15.74
CA LYS A 155 -19.62 -63.46 14.71
C LYS A 155 -18.66 -64.37 13.98
N TRP A 156 -18.95 -64.57 12.71
CA TRP A 156 -18.10 -65.26 11.77
C TRP A 156 -17.91 -64.33 10.57
N ARG A 157 -16.81 -64.55 9.85
CA ARG A 157 -16.54 -63.94 8.56
C ARG A 157 -16.12 -65.04 7.59
N LYS A 158 -16.30 -64.77 6.31
CA LYS A 158 -15.93 -65.67 5.23
C LYS A 158 -15.04 -64.85 4.29
N PRO A 159 -13.71 -64.79 4.55
CA PRO A 159 -12.78 -64.12 3.63
C PRO A 159 -12.75 -64.88 2.29
N ASP A 160 -12.37 -64.18 1.23
CA ASP A 160 -12.24 -64.80 -0.10
C ASP A 160 -11.14 -65.85 -0.09
N ILE A 161 -10.02 -65.56 0.60
CA ILE A 161 -8.92 -66.49 0.79
C ILE A 161 -8.40 -66.38 2.22
N TYR A 162 -8.26 -67.52 2.88
CA TYR A 162 -7.55 -67.67 4.16
C TYR A 162 -6.32 -68.55 3.95
N PHE A 163 -5.20 -68.23 4.60
CA PHE A 163 -4.01 -69.07 4.62
C PHE A 163 -3.09 -68.75 5.81
N GLU A 164 -2.10 -69.62 6.03
CA GLU A 164 -1.04 -69.44 7.02
C GLU A 164 0.33 -69.49 6.33
N ASP A 165 1.21 -68.58 6.72
CA ASP A 165 2.62 -68.70 6.35
C ASP A 165 3.34 -69.79 7.18
N THR A 166 4.55 -70.13 6.76
CA THR A 166 5.41 -71.10 7.46
C THR A 166 5.84 -70.63 8.86
N ASN A 167 5.76 -69.33 9.16
CA ASN A 167 6.05 -68.76 10.48
C ASN A 167 4.83 -68.82 11.43
N GLY A 168 3.66 -69.22 10.94
CA GLY A 168 2.42 -69.30 11.71
C GLY A 168 1.58 -68.02 11.71
N ASN A 169 1.93 -67.01 10.91
CA ASN A 169 1.10 -65.84 10.71
C ASN A 169 -0.13 -66.22 9.88
N ARG A 170 -1.31 -65.82 10.35
CA ARG A 170 -2.58 -66.03 9.66
C ARG A 170 -2.91 -64.85 8.78
N PHE A 171 -3.41 -65.11 7.58
CA PHE A 171 -3.78 -64.10 6.61
C PHE A 171 -5.19 -64.30 6.09
N ALA A 172 -5.85 -63.20 5.80
CA ALA A 172 -7.10 -63.15 5.06
C ALA A 172 -6.95 -62.16 3.90
N ILE A 173 -7.34 -62.56 2.69
CA ILE A 173 -7.44 -61.66 1.53
C ILE A 173 -8.93 -61.42 1.27
N GLU A 174 -9.27 -60.15 1.09
CA GLU A 174 -10.59 -59.69 0.68
C GLU A 174 -10.44 -58.91 -0.63
N LEU A 175 -11.13 -59.36 -1.67
CA LEU A 175 -11.08 -58.81 -3.01
C LEU A 175 -12.13 -57.71 -3.17
N ILE A 176 -11.69 -56.51 -3.55
CA ILE A 176 -12.57 -55.34 -3.70
C ILE A 176 -12.57 -54.86 -5.14
N GLN A 177 -13.71 -55.00 -5.82
CA GLN A 177 -13.88 -54.47 -7.17
C GLN A 177 -14.75 -53.21 -7.22
N GLY A 178 -15.71 -53.08 -6.31
CA GLY A 178 -16.70 -52.01 -6.31
C GLY A 178 -16.68 -51.17 -5.05
N TRP A 179 -17.77 -50.44 -4.85
CA TRP A 179 -18.03 -49.73 -3.61
C TRP A 179 -18.44 -50.72 -2.51
N LEU A 180 -17.93 -50.50 -1.30
CA LEU A 180 -18.27 -51.23 -0.08
C LEU A 180 -18.56 -50.21 1.01
N ASP A 181 -19.54 -50.46 1.87
CA ASP A 181 -19.86 -49.54 2.96
C ASP A 181 -18.66 -49.41 3.93
N PRO A 182 -18.18 -48.19 4.23
CA PRO A 182 -17.13 -47.96 5.23
C PRO A 182 -17.38 -48.63 6.59
N GLU A 183 -18.63 -48.72 7.04
CA GLU A 183 -18.96 -49.41 8.30
C GLU A 183 -18.68 -50.92 8.20
N ILE A 184 -18.90 -51.52 7.03
CA ILE A 184 -18.59 -52.94 6.77
C ILE A 184 -17.07 -53.14 6.76
N ILE A 185 -16.31 -52.23 6.13
CA ILE A 185 -14.85 -52.27 6.11
C ILE A 185 -14.32 -52.23 7.54
N HIS A 186 -14.74 -51.23 8.32
CA HIS A 186 -14.33 -51.09 9.71
C HIS A 186 -14.69 -52.33 10.54
N ALA A 187 -15.92 -52.84 10.42
CA ALA A 187 -16.36 -54.03 11.15
C ALA A 187 -15.61 -55.32 10.77
N ARG A 188 -15.11 -55.42 9.53
CA ARG A 188 -14.27 -56.54 9.07
C ARG A 188 -12.84 -56.40 9.57
N GLU A 189 -12.25 -55.21 9.47
CA GLU A 189 -10.92 -54.93 10.02
C GLU A 189 -10.86 -55.24 11.52
N GLN A 190 -11.82 -54.76 12.30
CA GLN A 190 -11.88 -55.03 13.74
C GLN A 190 -12.08 -56.52 14.06
N PHE A 191 -12.79 -57.27 13.21
CA PHE A 191 -12.92 -58.71 13.38
C PHE A 191 -11.59 -59.42 13.16
N PHE A 192 -10.93 -59.19 12.02
CA PHE A 192 -9.69 -59.89 11.70
C PHE A 192 -8.54 -59.48 12.63
N LEU A 193 -8.44 -58.21 13.00
CA LEU A 193 -7.48 -57.75 14.02
C LEU A 193 -7.73 -58.42 15.38
N GLY A 194 -9.00 -58.53 15.80
CA GLY A 194 -9.37 -59.18 17.06
C GLY A 194 -9.04 -60.68 17.10
N GLU A 195 -9.03 -61.33 15.94
CA GLU A 195 -8.65 -62.75 15.79
C GLU A 195 -7.16 -62.93 15.44
N GLU A 196 -6.34 -61.87 15.50
CA GLU A 196 -4.92 -61.87 15.11
C GLU A 196 -4.68 -62.45 13.70
N ILE A 197 -5.54 -62.05 12.75
CA ILE A 197 -5.45 -62.40 11.33
C ILE A 197 -5.07 -61.14 10.56
N ASN A 198 -4.00 -61.24 9.78
CA ASN A 198 -3.51 -60.18 8.92
C ASN A 198 -4.41 -60.04 7.69
N LEU A 199 -5.25 -59.00 7.69
CA LEU A 199 -6.17 -58.72 6.59
C LEU A 199 -5.48 -57.90 5.49
N ILE A 200 -5.56 -58.38 4.25
CA ILE A 200 -5.11 -57.69 3.04
C ILE A 200 -6.33 -57.36 2.19
N TRP A 201 -6.67 -56.08 2.12
CA TRP A 201 -7.65 -55.57 1.15
C TRP A 201 -6.98 -55.46 -0.21
N LEU A 202 -7.44 -56.25 -1.17
CA LEU A 202 -6.84 -56.33 -2.50
C LEU A 202 -7.82 -55.84 -3.56
N PHE A 203 -7.54 -54.66 -4.09
CA PHE A 203 -8.42 -53.99 -5.04
C PHE A 203 -8.19 -54.45 -6.48
N SER A 204 -9.26 -54.46 -7.28
CA SER A 204 -9.15 -54.53 -8.74
C SER A 204 -8.61 -53.23 -9.35
N GLU A 205 -8.17 -53.24 -10.60
CA GLU A 205 -7.83 -52.01 -11.33
C GLU A 205 -9.03 -51.04 -11.46
N GLY A 206 -10.24 -51.57 -11.65
CA GLY A 206 -11.48 -50.80 -11.81
C GLY A 206 -12.15 -50.36 -10.50
N ARG A 207 -11.36 -50.19 -9.44
CA ARG A 207 -11.83 -49.91 -8.07
C ARG A 207 -12.54 -48.57 -7.90
N SER A 208 -13.26 -48.44 -6.79
CA SER A 208 -13.81 -47.15 -6.32
C SER A 208 -12.77 -46.35 -5.53
N ASP A 209 -12.43 -45.15 -6.00
CA ASP A 209 -11.44 -44.26 -5.37
C ASP A 209 -11.80 -43.90 -3.92
N SER A 210 -13.08 -43.67 -3.60
CA SER A 210 -13.50 -43.29 -2.24
C SER A 210 -13.15 -44.38 -1.23
N ILE A 211 -13.41 -45.64 -1.55
CA ILE A 211 -13.11 -46.77 -0.68
C ILE A 211 -11.62 -47.09 -0.65
N PHE A 212 -10.94 -46.90 -1.79
CA PHE A 212 -9.49 -47.00 -1.85
C PHE A 212 -8.79 -46.02 -0.89
N TYR A 213 -9.20 -44.74 -0.89
CA TYR A 213 -8.65 -43.76 0.05
C TYR A 213 -9.08 -44.01 1.49
N TYR A 214 -10.32 -44.47 1.72
CA TYR A 214 -10.78 -44.87 3.05
C TYR A 214 -9.90 -45.98 3.64
N ILE A 215 -9.57 -47.03 2.87
CA ILE A 215 -8.69 -48.11 3.34
C ILE A 215 -7.26 -47.60 3.52
N MET A 216 -6.74 -46.82 2.57
CA MET A 216 -5.40 -46.25 2.65
C MET A 216 -5.19 -45.42 3.92
N TYR A 217 -6.11 -44.51 4.22
CA TYR A 217 -5.98 -43.59 5.36
C TYR A 217 -6.64 -44.12 6.64
N GLY A 218 -7.47 -45.15 6.53
CA GLY A 218 -8.34 -45.64 7.60
C GLY A 218 -9.43 -44.63 7.96
N THR A 219 -10.01 -44.77 9.15
CA THR A 219 -11.10 -43.93 9.63
C THR A 219 -10.72 -42.45 9.84
N ALA A 220 -9.47 -42.07 9.61
CA ALA A 220 -9.00 -40.68 9.76
C ALA A 220 -9.40 -39.79 8.57
N LEU A 221 -9.58 -40.37 7.38
CA LEU A 221 -9.99 -39.66 6.18
C LEU A 221 -10.89 -40.56 5.32
N GLU A 222 -12.10 -40.09 5.04
CA GLU A 222 -13.08 -40.81 4.21
C GLU A 222 -12.85 -40.62 2.70
N ALA A 223 -11.97 -39.69 2.32
CA ALA A 223 -11.67 -39.33 0.95
C ALA A 223 -10.22 -38.87 0.81
N HIS A 224 -9.82 -38.61 -0.44
CA HIS A 224 -8.55 -37.95 -0.74
C HIS A 224 -8.44 -36.61 0.01
N PRO A 225 -7.35 -36.33 0.76
CA PRO A 225 -7.18 -35.06 1.44
C PRO A 225 -7.10 -33.91 0.45
N GLU A 226 -7.75 -32.78 0.76
CA GLU A 226 -7.74 -31.59 -0.11
C GLU A 226 -6.42 -30.82 -0.02
N SER A 227 -5.63 -31.05 1.03
CA SER A 227 -4.34 -30.39 1.25
C SER A 227 -3.38 -31.23 2.09
N PHE A 228 -2.08 -30.92 1.98
CA PHE A 228 -1.05 -31.52 2.85
C PHE A 228 -1.32 -31.25 4.34
N ALA A 229 -1.81 -30.07 4.69
CA ALA A 229 -2.12 -29.71 6.08
C ALA A 229 -3.23 -30.59 6.66
N GLU A 230 -4.27 -30.88 5.87
CA GLU A 230 -5.32 -31.82 6.27
C GLU A 230 -4.73 -33.22 6.50
N PHE A 231 -3.95 -33.72 5.54
CA PHE A 231 -3.28 -35.01 5.65
C PHE A 231 -2.40 -35.10 6.92
N GLU A 232 -1.53 -34.11 7.15
CA GLU A 232 -0.63 -34.06 8.31
C GLU A 232 -1.41 -34.02 9.63
N SER A 233 -2.49 -33.24 9.70
CA SER A 233 -3.26 -33.09 10.94
C SER A 233 -3.99 -34.37 11.35
N LYS A 234 -4.48 -35.16 10.38
CA LYS A 234 -5.35 -36.33 10.62
C LYS A 234 -4.63 -37.67 10.54
N VAL A 235 -3.56 -37.77 9.73
CA VAL A 235 -3.01 -39.06 9.28
C VAL A 235 -1.51 -39.23 9.54
N LYS A 236 -0.81 -38.22 10.09
CA LYS A 236 0.65 -38.28 10.32
C LYS A 236 1.15 -39.50 11.10
N ASP A 237 0.30 -40.07 11.95
CA ASP A 237 0.66 -41.17 12.84
C ASP A 237 0.27 -42.55 12.31
N ILE A 238 -0.28 -42.60 11.09
CA ILE A 238 -0.87 -43.78 10.46
C ILE A 238 0.04 -44.30 9.34
N GLN A 239 0.08 -45.63 9.17
CA GLN A 239 0.65 -46.26 7.97
C GLN A 239 -0.39 -46.26 6.85
N CYS A 240 -0.04 -45.66 5.71
CA CYS A 240 -0.95 -45.39 4.61
C CYS A 240 -0.62 -46.27 3.41
N ASN A 241 -1.21 -47.46 3.36
CA ASN A 241 -0.99 -48.42 2.27
C ASN A 241 -2.34 -48.95 1.80
N ALA A 242 -2.51 -49.07 0.48
CA ALA A 242 -3.62 -49.78 -0.13
C ALA A 242 -3.08 -50.69 -1.23
N PHE A 243 -3.65 -51.90 -1.37
CA PHE A 243 -3.08 -52.91 -2.26
C PHE A 243 -3.97 -53.13 -3.49
N VAL A 244 -3.36 -53.21 -4.66
CA VAL A 244 -4.07 -53.39 -5.94
C VAL A 244 -3.50 -54.61 -6.65
N PHE A 245 -4.39 -55.47 -7.15
CA PHE A 245 -4.03 -56.57 -8.03
C PHE A 245 -4.34 -56.19 -9.47
N SER A 246 -3.34 -55.59 -10.11
CA SER A 246 -3.38 -55.16 -11.50
C SER A 246 -3.11 -56.30 -12.48
N GLN A 247 -3.31 -56.04 -13.76
CA GLN A 247 -2.91 -56.94 -14.83
C GLN A 247 -1.38 -57.13 -14.83
N GLU A 248 -0.61 -56.08 -14.53
CA GLU A 248 0.85 -56.16 -14.39
C GLU A 248 1.25 -57.09 -13.22
N ALA A 249 0.55 -56.98 -12.09
CA ALA A 249 0.76 -57.87 -10.94
C ALA A 249 0.40 -59.33 -11.27
N LEU A 250 -0.68 -59.55 -12.02
CA LEU A 250 -1.10 -60.88 -12.49
C LEU A 250 -0.04 -61.51 -13.41
N ASP A 251 0.39 -60.78 -14.43
CA ASP A 251 1.39 -61.25 -15.41
C ASP A 251 2.71 -61.59 -14.70
N LYS A 252 3.17 -60.70 -13.81
CA LYS A 252 4.39 -60.93 -13.02
C LYS A 252 4.26 -62.12 -12.07
N SER A 253 3.09 -62.33 -11.48
CA SER A 253 2.84 -63.49 -10.62
C SER A 253 2.90 -64.80 -11.41
N GLN A 254 2.38 -64.82 -12.64
CA GLN A 254 2.45 -65.97 -13.54
C GLN A 254 3.88 -66.28 -13.98
N GLU A 255 4.67 -65.25 -14.29
CA GLU A 255 6.05 -65.41 -14.76
C GLU A 255 7.00 -65.89 -13.66
N SER A 256 6.82 -65.39 -12.43
CA SER A 256 7.71 -65.67 -11.30
C SER A 256 7.29 -66.88 -10.46
N GLY A 257 6.00 -67.24 -10.46
CA GLY A 257 5.43 -68.23 -9.55
C GLY A 257 5.23 -67.71 -8.12
N GLU A 258 5.43 -66.42 -7.87
CA GLU A 258 5.24 -65.78 -6.56
C GLU A 258 4.06 -64.81 -6.63
N PHE A 259 3.35 -64.63 -5.51
CA PHE A 259 2.17 -63.75 -5.48
C PHE A 259 2.59 -62.28 -5.33
N TYR A 260 2.55 -61.55 -6.45
CA TYR A 260 2.85 -60.14 -6.56
C TYR A 260 1.57 -59.28 -6.53
N PHE A 261 1.65 -58.10 -5.93
CA PHE A 261 0.61 -57.06 -5.97
C PHE A 261 1.22 -55.67 -5.82
N GLU A 262 0.46 -54.63 -6.12
CA GLU A 262 0.91 -53.25 -6.03
C GLU A 262 0.56 -52.66 -4.65
N ALA A 263 1.55 -52.08 -3.97
CA ALA A 263 1.34 -51.21 -2.82
C ALA A 263 1.28 -49.75 -3.28
N HIS A 264 0.14 -49.11 -3.04
CA HIS A 264 -0.08 -47.69 -3.29
C HIS A 264 0.00 -46.90 -1.98
N PHE A 265 0.68 -45.75 -1.99
CA PHE A 265 0.98 -44.98 -0.79
C PHE A 265 1.21 -43.49 -1.10
N PRO A 266 1.01 -42.58 -0.13
CA PRO A 266 1.44 -41.19 -0.26
C PRO A 266 2.96 -41.07 -0.20
N GLU A 267 3.52 -40.33 -1.14
CA GLU A 267 4.94 -39.99 -1.20
C GLU A 267 5.12 -38.51 -0.84
N PHE A 268 6.23 -38.17 -0.17
CA PHE A 268 6.48 -36.83 0.34
C PHE A 268 7.74 -36.26 -0.28
N ASP A 269 7.61 -35.14 -0.96
CA ASP A 269 8.74 -34.40 -1.52
C ASP A 269 8.94 -33.07 -0.79
N PHE A 270 10.21 -32.74 -0.53
CA PHE A 270 10.57 -31.50 0.14
C PHE A 270 11.03 -30.46 -0.89
N LYS A 271 10.22 -29.41 -1.07
CA LYS A 271 10.56 -28.28 -1.92
C LYS A 271 11.45 -27.30 -1.16
N SER A 272 12.76 -27.47 -1.33
CA SER A 272 13.77 -26.72 -0.58
C SER A 272 13.76 -25.20 -0.81
N THR A 273 13.35 -24.74 -1.99
CA THR A 273 13.32 -23.29 -2.32
C THR A 273 12.16 -22.59 -1.63
N GLU A 274 10.98 -23.18 -1.68
CA GLU A 274 9.73 -22.63 -1.15
C GLU A 274 9.47 -23.02 0.31
N LEU A 275 10.25 -23.95 0.87
CA LEU A 275 10.16 -24.46 2.24
C LEU A 275 8.78 -25.04 2.58
N PHE A 276 8.30 -25.96 1.75
CA PHE A 276 7.10 -26.74 2.05
C PHE A 276 7.23 -28.20 1.60
N LEU A 277 6.34 -29.04 2.14
CA LEU A 277 6.21 -30.44 1.74
C LEU A 277 5.06 -30.60 0.74
N GLU A 278 5.35 -31.28 -0.35
CA GLU A 278 4.37 -31.70 -1.34
C GLU A 278 4.06 -33.19 -1.12
N MET A 279 2.79 -33.57 -1.33
CA MET A 279 2.38 -34.96 -1.32
C MET A 279 1.99 -35.39 -2.73
N SER A 280 2.55 -36.51 -3.17
CA SER A 280 2.20 -37.22 -4.39
C SER A 280 1.78 -38.65 -4.06
N TYR A 281 1.48 -39.45 -5.09
CA TYR A 281 1.18 -40.87 -4.94
C TYR A 281 2.24 -41.74 -5.59
N GLY A 282 2.77 -42.67 -4.80
CA GLY A 282 3.66 -43.73 -5.25
C GLY A 282 2.92 -45.05 -5.41
N CYS A 283 3.46 -45.88 -6.28
CA CYS A 283 3.09 -47.28 -6.43
C CYS A 283 4.36 -48.13 -6.49
N GLN A 284 4.37 -49.27 -5.80
CA GLN A 284 5.48 -50.22 -5.81
C GLN A 284 4.96 -51.66 -5.88
N MET A 285 5.54 -52.48 -6.75
CA MET A 285 5.29 -53.92 -6.77
C MET A 285 5.92 -54.60 -5.56
N VAL A 286 5.13 -55.38 -4.83
CA VAL A 286 5.51 -56.05 -3.58
C VAL A 286 5.00 -57.50 -3.56
N VAL A 287 5.55 -58.30 -2.67
CA VAL A 287 5.11 -59.67 -2.35
C VAL A 287 4.72 -59.78 -0.88
N LEU A 288 4.16 -60.93 -0.46
CA LEU A 288 3.77 -61.14 0.94
C LEU A 288 4.91 -60.97 1.94
N SER A 289 6.14 -61.35 1.56
CA SER A 289 7.32 -61.22 2.43
C SER A 289 7.81 -59.78 2.61
N ASP A 290 7.38 -58.85 1.76
CA ASP A 290 7.66 -57.41 1.90
C ASP A 290 6.73 -56.74 2.93
N LEU A 291 5.64 -57.40 3.33
CA LEU A 291 4.68 -56.85 4.28
C LEU A 291 5.25 -56.85 5.69
N ILE A 292 5.21 -55.68 6.32
CA ILE A 292 5.48 -55.52 7.74
C ILE A 292 4.17 -55.76 8.49
N LEU A 293 4.15 -56.82 9.28
CA LEU A 293 3.02 -57.19 10.12
C LEU A 293 3.06 -56.36 11.40
N SER A 294 1.94 -55.71 11.73
CA SER A 294 1.78 -54.93 12.96
C SER A 294 0.58 -55.45 13.74
N PRO A 295 0.68 -55.69 15.05
CA PRO A 295 -0.49 -56.06 15.86
C PRO A 295 -1.44 -54.87 16.07
N GLU A 296 -1.00 -53.64 15.78
CA GLU A 296 -1.78 -52.42 16.03
C GLU A 296 -2.68 -52.00 14.85
N ARG A 297 -2.42 -52.51 13.63
CA ARG A 297 -3.17 -52.18 12.41
C ARG A 297 -2.94 -53.24 11.32
N LEU A 298 -3.69 -53.15 10.23
CA LEU A 298 -3.45 -53.89 8.99
C LEU A 298 -1.98 -53.88 8.53
N PRO A 299 -1.53 -54.94 7.83
CA PRO A 299 -0.21 -55.00 7.22
C PRO A 299 0.08 -53.83 6.27
N TYR A 300 1.34 -53.42 6.20
CA TYR A 300 1.80 -52.38 5.29
C TYR A 300 3.12 -52.76 4.64
N ALA A 301 3.36 -52.30 3.41
CA ALA A 301 4.65 -52.52 2.75
C ALA A 301 5.60 -51.31 2.93
N ILE A 302 5.05 -50.10 2.87
CA ILE A 302 5.82 -48.86 2.91
C ILE A 302 5.57 -48.14 4.24
N ASN A 303 6.66 -47.81 4.94
CA ASN A 303 6.59 -47.07 6.21
C ASN A 303 6.41 -45.56 5.97
N THR A 304 5.18 -45.15 5.65
CA THR A 304 4.83 -43.77 5.32
C THR A 304 5.02 -42.83 6.51
N LYS A 305 4.83 -43.33 7.75
CA LYS A 305 5.07 -42.56 8.96
C LYS A 305 6.54 -42.11 9.09
N ALA A 306 7.47 -43.04 8.89
CA ALA A 306 8.90 -42.73 8.95
C ALA A 306 9.32 -41.80 7.81
N ALA A 307 8.79 -42.01 6.60
CA ALA A 307 9.05 -41.17 5.44
C ALA A 307 8.61 -39.71 5.68
N LEU A 308 7.39 -39.50 6.16
CA LEU A 308 6.86 -38.18 6.51
C LEU A 308 7.72 -37.49 7.57
N HIS A 309 8.03 -38.21 8.66
CA HIS A 309 8.82 -37.66 9.75
C HIS A 309 10.23 -37.25 9.30
N GLY A 310 10.88 -38.05 8.44
CA GLY A 310 12.16 -37.69 7.84
C GLY A 310 12.08 -36.37 7.05
N LYS A 311 11.05 -36.21 6.22
CA LYS A 311 10.84 -34.97 5.45
C LYS A 311 10.48 -33.76 6.31
N GLN A 312 9.72 -33.94 7.39
CA GLN A 312 9.46 -32.88 8.37
C GLN A 312 10.75 -32.41 9.08
N GLN A 313 11.67 -33.33 9.38
CA GLN A 313 12.97 -32.98 9.94
C GLN A 313 13.83 -32.19 8.94
N GLU A 314 13.86 -32.60 7.66
CA GLU A 314 14.53 -31.85 6.60
C GLU A 314 13.97 -30.42 6.49
N LEU A 315 12.64 -30.27 6.44
CA LEU A 315 11.97 -28.96 6.39
C LEU A 315 12.33 -28.11 7.62
N SER A 316 12.24 -28.67 8.82
CA SER A 316 12.53 -27.97 10.07
C SER A 316 13.98 -27.47 10.11
N ALA A 317 14.93 -28.31 9.68
CA ALA A 317 16.33 -27.94 9.58
C ALA A 317 16.55 -26.80 8.56
N ALA A 318 15.89 -26.85 7.40
CA ALA A 318 16.00 -25.82 6.38
C ALA A 318 15.39 -24.47 6.82
N ILE A 319 14.26 -24.49 7.52
CA ILE A 319 13.67 -23.28 8.14
C ILE A 319 14.64 -22.68 9.15
N GLN A 320 15.22 -23.50 10.02
CA GLN A 320 16.19 -23.04 11.01
C GLN A 320 17.45 -22.46 10.35
N GLU A 321 17.98 -23.10 9.31
CA GLU A 321 19.14 -22.60 8.56
C GLU A 321 18.83 -21.25 7.89
N LYS A 322 17.65 -21.10 7.26
CA LYS A 322 17.20 -19.84 6.67
C LYS A 322 17.11 -18.74 7.74
N ALA A 323 16.48 -19.02 8.87
CA ALA A 323 16.36 -18.06 9.98
C ALA A 323 17.73 -17.64 10.53
N GLN A 324 18.67 -18.59 10.68
CA GLN A 324 20.04 -18.28 11.08
C GLN A 324 20.77 -17.41 10.05
N ARG A 325 20.58 -17.68 8.75
CA ARG A 325 21.18 -16.89 7.66
C ARG A 325 20.65 -15.46 7.65
N GLU A 326 19.34 -15.29 7.72
CA GLU A 326 18.66 -13.99 7.80
C GLU A 326 19.12 -13.22 9.04
N SER A 327 19.16 -13.87 10.21
CA SER A 327 19.67 -13.26 11.44
C SER A 327 21.11 -12.76 11.29
N ARG A 328 22.02 -13.55 10.71
CA ARG A 328 23.42 -13.13 10.47
C ARG A 328 23.50 -11.93 9.53
N GLN A 329 22.67 -11.91 8.48
CA GLN A 329 22.61 -10.79 7.54
C GLN A 329 22.09 -9.52 8.22
N SER A 330 21.04 -9.63 9.02
CA SER A 330 20.47 -8.49 9.77
C SER A 330 21.44 -7.96 10.81
N VAL A 331 22.14 -8.81 11.57
CA VAL A 331 23.20 -8.37 12.49
C VAL A 331 24.29 -7.59 11.74
N LYS A 332 24.75 -8.11 10.60
CA LYS A 332 25.74 -7.42 9.76
C LYS A 332 25.22 -6.06 9.28
N ARG A 333 23.94 -5.98 8.89
CA ARG A 333 23.32 -4.74 8.44
C ARG A 333 23.22 -3.72 9.56
N ILE A 334 22.83 -4.14 10.77
CA ILE A 334 22.77 -3.27 11.95
C ILE A 334 24.14 -2.62 12.20
N TYR A 335 25.22 -3.41 12.22
CA TYR A 335 26.57 -2.85 12.38
C TYR A 335 26.94 -1.84 11.28
N GLN A 336 26.60 -2.11 10.02
CA GLN A 336 26.83 -1.15 8.92
C GLN A 336 26.06 0.16 9.11
N VAL A 337 24.80 0.10 9.55
CA VAL A 337 23.99 1.29 9.79
C VAL A 337 24.52 2.06 11.01
N LEU A 338 24.97 1.37 12.06
CA LEU A 338 25.62 2.01 13.20
C LEU A 338 26.90 2.76 12.81
N ASP A 339 27.74 2.14 11.97
CA ASP A 339 28.95 2.78 11.43
C ASP A 339 28.61 4.01 10.58
N GLN A 340 27.53 3.95 9.79
CA GLN A 340 27.04 5.10 9.03
C GLN A 340 26.57 6.24 9.93
N ILE A 341 25.78 5.93 10.97
CA ILE A 341 25.32 6.91 11.95
C ILE A 341 26.52 7.59 12.61
N ALA A 342 27.50 6.81 13.09
CA ALA A 342 28.69 7.34 13.73
C ALA A 342 29.52 8.22 12.78
N SER A 343 29.80 7.76 11.56
CA SER A 343 30.59 8.48 10.56
C SER A 343 29.94 9.78 10.10
N CYS A 344 28.64 9.76 9.79
CA CYS A 344 27.89 10.97 9.43
C CYS A 344 27.77 11.95 10.62
N GLY A 345 27.64 11.41 11.84
CA GLY A 345 27.63 12.16 13.09
C GLY A 345 28.91 12.96 13.29
N GLU A 346 30.06 12.30 13.15
CA GLU A 346 31.40 12.90 13.25
C GLU A 346 31.66 13.97 12.20
N LYS A 347 31.28 13.72 10.94
CA LYS A 347 31.42 14.70 9.83
C LYS A 347 30.46 15.89 9.94
N GLY A 348 29.43 15.76 10.77
CA GLY A 348 28.41 16.79 10.93
C GLY A 348 27.36 16.84 9.82
N GLU A 349 27.30 15.81 8.98
CA GLU A 349 26.38 15.68 7.85
C GLU A 349 25.06 15.02 8.26
N LEU A 350 25.02 14.40 9.45
CA LEU A 350 23.83 13.76 9.97
C LEU A 350 22.74 14.80 10.28
N SER A 351 21.52 14.56 9.78
CA SER A 351 20.32 15.35 10.11
C SER A 351 19.39 14.60 11.05
N SER A 352 18.46 15.31 11.71
CA SER A 352 17.45 14.65 12.57
C SER A 352 16.58 13.67 11.79
N LEU A 353 16.21 13.99 10.55
CA LEU A 353 15.39 13.13 9.70
C LEU A 353 16.16 11.87 9.31
N SER A 354 17.43 12.02 8.92
CA SER A 354 18.31 10.92 8.56
C SER A 354 18.55 9.97 9.74
N LEU A 355 18.75 10.51 10.95
CA LEU A 355 18.92 9.69 12.16
C LEU A 355 17.66 8.88 12.48
N THR A 356 16.46 9.45 12.31
CA THR A 356 15.21 8.70 12.48
C THR A 356 15.10 7.55 11.48
N HIS A 357 15.33 7.82 10.19
CA HIS A 357 15.26 6.78 9.15
C HIS A 357 16.25 5.62 9.40
N LEU A 358 17.50 5.93 9.74
CA LEU A 358 18.51 4.90 10.04
C LEU A 358 18.18 4.14 11.34
N SER A 359 17.55 4.80 12.31
CA SER A 359 17.06 4.13 13.51
C SER A 359 15.92 3.16 13.20
N ASP A 360 15.00 3.53 12.32
CA ASP A 360 13.88 2.68 11.91
C ASP A 360 14.38 1.46 11.15
N GLU A 361 15.36 1.64 10.25
CA GLU A 361 16.01 0.54 9.55
C GLU A 361 16.68 -0.47 10.51
N ILE A 362 17.33 0.03 11.58
CA ILE A 362 17.90 -0.87 12.62
C ILE A 362 16.79 -1.64 13.34
N ASN A 363 15.65 -1.00 13.64
CA ASN A 363 14.53 -1.67 14.30
C ASN A 363 13.95 -2.78 13.42
N GLU A 364 13.74 -2.53 12.13
CA GLU A 364 13.29 -3.55 11.18
C GLU A 364 14.28 -4.72 11.10
N CYS A 365 15.58 -4.45 11.08
CA CYS A 365 16.60 -5.51 11.09
C CYS A 365 16.53 -6.37 12.37
N PHE A 366 16.18 -5.78 13.52
CA PHE A 366 16.08 -6.51 14.79
C PHE A 366 14.95 -7.54 14.83
N ASP A 367 13.91 -7.40 14.00
CA ASP A 367 12.81 -8.37 13.89
C ASP A 367 13.30 -9.71 13.33
N TYR A 368 14.37 -9.68 12.53
CA TYR A 368 14.98 -10.87 11.92
C TYR A 368 16.17 -11.41 12.71
N VAL A 369 16.68 -10.68 13.70
CA VAL A 369 17.72 -11.21 14.59
C VAL A 369 17.07 -12.27 15.47
N LEU A 370 17.70 -13.43 15.63
CA LEU A 370 17.17 -14.48 16.52
C LEU A 370 17.22 -14.05 17.99
N LEU A 371 16.29 -14.55 18.80
CA LEU A 371 16.27 -14.32 20.25
C LEU A 371 17.46 -14.99 20.95
N GLU A 372 17.88 -16.14 20.44
CA GLU A 372 18.99 -16.96 20.94
C GLU A 372 20.37 -16.41 20.52
N TYR A 373 20.42 -15.30 19.79
CA TYR A 373 21.70 -14.69 19.44
C TYR A 373 22.37 -14.13 20.70
N ASP A 374 23.49 -14.76 21.11
CA ASP A 374 24.19 -14.51 22.38
C ASP A 374 24.47 -13.02 22.65
N GLU A 375 24.75 -12.24 21.60
CA GLU A 375 25.09 -10.81 21.73
C GLU A 375 23.91 -9.87 21.47
N ARG A 376 22.67 -10.36 21.33
CA ARG A 376 21.50 -9.54 20.98
C ARG A 376 21.31 -8.37 21.95
N SER A 377 21.43 -8.64 23.24
CA SER A 377 21.30 -7.63 24.31
C SER A 377 22.40 -6.59 24.24
N SER A 378 23.64 -7.02 23.97
CA SER A 378 24.80 -6.14 23.80
C SER A 378 24.64 -5.25 22.56
N LEU A 379 24.20 -5.82 21.43
CA LEU A 379 23.92 -5.10 20.20
C LEU A 379 22.81 -4.05 20.40
N LEU A 380 21.74 -4.40 21.09
CA LEU A 380 20.65 -3.47 21.42
C LEU A 380 21.15 -2.31 22.30
N GLY A 381 22.00 -2.62 23.29
CA GLY A 381 22.65 -1.62 24.13
C GLY A 381 23.51 -0.65 23.32
N LEU A 382 24.36 -1.18 22.44
CA LEU A 382 25.21 -0.41 21.53
C LEU A 382 24.37 0.50 20.63
N THR A 383 23.32 -0.03 20.00
CA THR A 383 22.41 0.74 19.15
C THR A 383 21.80 1.93 19.89
N ARG A 384 21.24 1.68 21.08
CA ARG A 384 20.63 2.74 21.89
C ARG A 384 21.64 3.80 22.30
N GLN A 385 22.85 3.39 22.66
CA GLN A 385 23.92 4.31 23.06
C GLN A 385 24.35 5.20 21.89
N THR A 386 24.61 4.63 20.71
CA THR A 386 25.04 5.38 19.52
C THR A 386 23.98 6.39 19.07
N ILE A 387 22.71 5.96 18.99
CA ILE A 387 21.59 6.84 18.60
C ILE A 387 21.40 7.98 19.62
N ALA A 388 21.47 7.68 20.92
CA ALA A 388 21.34 8.69 21.97
C ALA A 388 22.47 9.72 21.94
N LEU A 389 23.71 9.28 21.71
CA LEU A 389 24.87 10.14 21.60
C LEU A 389 24.71 11.14 20.44
N GLU A 390 24.35 10.66 19.25
CA GLU A 390 24.19 11.53 18.07
C GLU A 390 22.97 12.45 18.19
N ARG A 391 21.88 11.98 18.79
CA ARG A 391 20.73 12.84 19.11
C ARG A 391 21.13 14.01 20.00
N ALA A 392 21.89 13.75 21.07
CA ALA A 392 22.39 14.80 21.96
C ALA A 392 23.31 15.80 21.23
N ARG A 393 24.17 15.32 20.32
CA ARG A 393 25.02 16.19 19.48
C ARG A 393 24.19 17.08 18.55
N LEU A 394 23.14 16.55 17.93
CA LEU A 394 22.24 17.32 17.07
C LEU A 394 21.49 18.40 17.85
N GLU A 395 20.95 18.06 19.02
CA GLU A 395 20.28 19.01 19.91
C GLU A 395 21.23 20.15 20.32
N GLU A 396 22.48 19.85 20.67
CA GLU A 396 23.46 20.88 21.04
C GLU A 396 23.83 21.78 19.85
N ARG A 397 23.98 21.22 18.63
CA ARG A 397 24.19 22.03 17.41
C ARG A 397 23.00 22.96 17.15
N GLN A 398 21.78 22.46 17.30
CA GLN A 398 20.56 23.25 17.13
C GLN A 398 20.48 24.38 18.17
N ARG A 399 20.74 24.09 19.45
CA ARG A 399 20.81 25.12 20.50
C ARG A 399 21.88 26.16 20.21
N LYS A 400 23.06 25.74 19.74
CA LYS A 400 24.14 26.67 19.36
C LYS A 400 23.71 27.57 18.19
N ALA A 401 23.06 27.01 17.17
CA ALA A 401 22.53 27.80 16.05
C ALA A 401 21.47 28.80 16.53
N GLN A 402 20.53 28.38 17.38
CA GLN A 402 19.54 29.26 18.01
C GLN A 402 20.20 30.40 18.80
N ARG A 403 21.24 30.10 19.61
CA ARG A 403 22.01 31.13 20.34
C ARG A 403 22.68 32.13 19.41
N ILE A 404 23.25 31.67 18.29
CA ILE A 404 23.91 32.55 17.30
C ILE A 404 22.89 33.49 16.67
N GLU A 405 21.72 32.96 16.27
CA GLU A 405 20.67 33.76 15.66
C GLU A 405 20.08 34.76 16.65
N HIS A 406 19.80 34.31 17.88
CA HIS A 406 19.38 35.16 18.99
C HIS A 406 20.39 36.30 19.26
N ALA A 407 21.70 36.01 19.20
CA ALA A 407 22.74 37.03 19.35
C ALA A 407 22.83 38.02 18.16
N LYS A 408 22.39 37.64 16.95
CA LYS A 408 22.26 38.59 15.83
C LYS A 408 21.09 39.55 16.07
N GLU A 409 19.95 39.04 16.51
CA GLU A 409 18.77 39.85 16.85
C GLU A 409 19.08 40.86 17.97
N LEU A 410 19.74 40.42 19.06
CA LEU A 410 20.17 41.32 20.14
C LEU A 410 21.15 42.40 19.67
N ARG A 411 21.99 42.11 18.65
CA ARG A 411 22.83 43.15 18.03
C ARG A 411 21.99 44.16 17.27
N GLY A 412 20.95 43.73 16.54
CA GLY A 412 19.99 44.63 15.90
C GLY A 412 19.33 45.58 16.90
N LEU A 413 18.80 45.01 17.99
CA LEU A 413 18.21 45.77 19.10
C LEU A 413 19.19 46.79 19.68
N ARG A 414 20.45 46.40 19.94
CA ARG A 414 21.48 47.30 20.47
C ARG A 414 21.69 48.54 19.60
N HIS A 415 21.71 48.41 18.28
CA HIS A 415 21.88 49.55 17.37
C HIS A 415 20.72 50.54 17.49
N GLN A 416 19.48 50.05 17.58
CA GLN A 416 18.30 50.91 17.75
C GLN A 416 18.35 51.67 19.09
N LEU A 417 18.72 51.00 20.18
CA LEU A 417 18.82 51.63 21.50
C LEU A 417 19.96 52.67 21.58
N ILE A 418 21.09 52.42 20.90
CA ILE A 418 22.20 53.39 20.81
C ILE A 418 21.75 54.63 20.02
N TYR A 419 21.04 54.46 18.91
CA TYR A 419 20.51 55.57 18.11
C TYR A 419 19.61 56.49 18.95
N VAL A 420 18.64 55.92 19.67
CA VAL A 420 17.74 56.71 20.55
C VAL A 420 18.54 57.42 21.64
N ARG A 421 19.51 56.75 22.27
CA ARG A 421 20.36 57.38 23.29
C ARG A 421 21.20 58.54 22.74
N GLN A 422 21.69 58.44 21.50
CA GLN A 422 22.47 59.50 20.87
C GLN A 422 21.59 60.72 20.54
N ALA A 423 20.39 60.50 20.02
CA ALA A 423 19.44 61.56 19.73
C ALA A 423 19.07 62.35 21.01
N LEU A 424 18.86 61.66 22.14
CA LEU A 424 18.56 62.29 23.44
C LEU A 424 19.70 63.13 24.04
N LYS A 425 20.93 63.03 23.50
CA LYS A 425 22.08 63.84 23.94
C LYS A 425 22.22 65.14 23.17
N GLN A 426 21.50 65.32 22.07
CA GLN A 426 21.51 66.53 21.24
C GLN A 426 20.39 67.49 21.67
N SER A 427 20.42 68.76 21.24
CA SER A 427 19.28 69.65 21.46
C SER A 427 18.11 69.14 20.63
N ILE A 428 17.06 68.67 21.29
CA ILE A 428 15.94 67.98 20.67
C ILE A 428 14.64 68.73 20.92
N THR A 429 13.79 68.80 19.90
CA THR A 429 12.45 69.40 20.00
C THR A 429 11.44 68.41 20.59
N ILE A 430 10.29 68.92 21.04
CA ILE A 430 9.19 68.09 21.55
C ILE A 430 8.64 67.15 20.47
N GLN A 431 8.63 67.59 19.21
CA GLN A 431 8.21 66.77 18.07
C GLN A 431 9.17 65.59 17.84
N GLU A 432 10.48 65.83 17.89
CA GLU A 432 11.50 64.79 17.74
C GLU A 432 11.48 63.80 18.92
N LEU A 433 11.26 64.26 20.16
CA LEU A 433 11.08 63.38 21.33
C LEU A 433 9.85 62.49 21.19
N THR A 434 8.75 63.04 20.69
CA THR A 434 7.50 62.29 20.45
C THR A 434 7.74 61.21 19.39
N SER A 435 8.43 61.54 18.30
CA SER A 435 8.83 60.58 17.26
C SER A 435 9.74 59.46 17.81
N LEU A 436 10.74 59.80 18.62
CA LEU A 436 11.61 58.82 19.29
C LEU A 436 10.83 57.89 20.23
N ARG A 437 9.83 58.42 20.95
CA ARG A 437 8.98 57.62 21.83
C ARG A 437 8.21 56.55 21.06
N TYR A 438 7.56 56.93 19.96
CA TYR A 438 6.83 55.98 19.12
C TYR A 438 7.76 54.94 18.50
N ARG A 439 8.93 55.37 18.01
CA ARG A 439 9.94 54.45 17.47
C ARG A 439 10.45 53.47 18.53
N LEU A 440 10.66 53.91 19.77
CA LEU A 440 11.12 53.03 20.85
C LEU A 440 10.03 52.02 21.26
N ALA A 441 8.76 52.41 21.21
CA ALA A 441 7.63 51.50 21.44
C ALA A 441 7.53 50.43 20.33
N ASP A 442 7.75 50.81 19.07
CA ASP A 442 7.81 49.86 17.95
C ASP A 442 9.00 48.89 18.09
N VAL A 443 10.18 49.40 18.45
CA VAL A 443 11.36 48.57 18.75
C VAL A 443 11.07 47.60 19.91
N ALA A 444 10.38 48.06 20.96
CA ALA A 444 10.01 47.20 22.09
C ALA A 444 9.08 46.04 21.65
N SER A 445 8.10 46.35 20.79
CA SER A 445 7.16 45.37 20.24
C SER A 445 7.86 44.36 19.33
N ASN A 446 8.65 44.84 18.36
CA ASN A 446 9.32 44.02 17.36
C ASN A 446 10.36 43.06 17.97
N TYR A 447 11.00 43.47 19.06
CA TYR A 447 12.00 42.66 19.75
C TYR A 447 11.49 41.97 21.01
N TRP A 448 10.19 42.01 21.32
CA TRP A 448 9.66 41.50 22.59
C TRP A 448 9.98 40.01 22.80
N ASN A 449 9.81 39.16 21.78
CA ASN A 449 10.10 37.73 21.87
C ASN A 449 11.60 37.44 22.08
N VAL A 450 12.47 38.33 21.60
CA VAL A 450 13.92 38.24 21.80
C VAL A 450 14.29 38.71 23.22
N ILE A 451 13.67 39.79 23.70
CA ILE A 451 13.91 40.34 25.03
C ILE A 451 13.41 39.39 26.13
N SER A 452 12.26 38.76 25.93
CA SER A 452 11.59 37.87 26.90
C SER A 452 12.08 36.41 26.86
N SER A 453 12.96 36.05 25.92
CA SER A 453 13.55 34.72 25.85
C SER A 453 14.45 34.42 27.06
N ASP A 454 14.47 33.17 27.47
CA ASP A 454 15.40 32.58 28.44
C ASP A 454 16.89 32.70 28.05
N LEU A 455 17.18 32.97 26.78
CA LEU A 455 18.52 33.23 26.26
C LEU A 455 18.96 34.70 26.42
N SER A 456 18.05 35.58 26.86
CA SER A 456 18.27 37.02 26.99
C SER A 456 18.44 37.47 28.43
N SER A 457 19.16 38.57 28.64
CA SER A 457 19.35 39.18 29.96
C SER A 457 18.29 40.26 30.20
N SER A 458 17.77 40.34 31.42
CA SER A 458 16.88 41.41 31.89
C SER A 458 17.47 42.83 31.77
N VAL A 459 18.78 42.94 31.50
CA VAL A 459 19.45 44.22 31.19
C VAL A 459 18.83 44.92 29.97
N TRP A 460 18.35 44.18 28.95
CA TRP A 460 17.76 44.78 27.75
C TRP A 460 16.44 45.50 28.03
N GLU A 461 15.56 44.84 28.80
CA GLU A 461 14.30 45.42 29.27
C GLU A 461 14.56 46.65 30.15
N ARG A 462 15.53 46.55 31.08
CA ARG A 462 15.93 47.67 31.92
C ARG A 462 16.44 48.86 31.11
N TYR A 463 17.23 48.63 30.06
CA TYR A 463 17.79 49.69 29.23
C TYR A 463 16.72 50.38 28.38
N LEU A 464 15.75 49.62 27.86
CA LEU A 464 14.58 50.16 27.17
C LEU A 464 13.76 51.07 28.10
N ASN A 465 13.46 50.60 29.31
CA ASN A 465 12.70 51.36 30.31
C ASN A 465 13.43 52.63 30.74
N LEU A 466 14.76 52.60 30.87
CA LEU A 466 15.57 53.78 31.18
C LEU A 466 15.48 54.83 30.07
N LEU A 467 15.52 54.43 28.79
CA LEU A 467 15.38 55.36 27.67
C LEU A 467 13.97 55.95 27.59
N LEU A 468 12.92 55.16 27.83
CA LEU A 468 11.54 55.65 27.92
C LEU A 468 11.37 56.66 29.06
N THR A 469 12.00 56.41 30.21
CA THR A 469 12.00 57.33 31.35
C THR A 469 12.69 58.64 30.99
N ASN A 470 13.90 58.58 30.41
CA ASN A 470 14.64 59.77 29.98
C ASN A 470 13.87 60.61 28.94
N ILE A 471 13.16 59.96 28.00
CA ILE A 471 12.27 60.65 27.06
C ILE A 471 11.16 61.37 27.82
N GLY A 472 10.53 60.71 28.81
CA GLY A 472 9.52 61.30 29.68
C GLY A 472 10.04 62.54 30.43
N ASP A 473 11.19 62.42 31.09
CA ASP A 473 11.81 63.50 31.87
C ASP A 473 12.17 64.70 30.99
N GLN A 474 12.76 64.48 29.80
CA GLN A 474 13.05 65.56 28.85
C GLN A 474 11.79 66.19 28.27
N THR A 475 10.73 65.40 28.05
CA THR A 475 9.44 65.93 27.62
C THR A 475 8.85 66.86 28.68
N GLU A 476 8.89 66.46 29.97
CA GLU A 476 8.41 67.30 31.07
C GLU A 476 9.20 68.61 31.20
N LEU A 477 10.53 68.56 31.05
CA LEU A 477 11.38 69.74 31.07
C LEU A 477 11.05 70.75 29.96
N LEU A 478 10.86 70.28 28.72
CA LEU A 478 10.59 71.15 27.57
C LEU A 478 9.15 71.67 27.54
N THR A 479 8.22 70.99 28.20
CA THR A 479 6.79 71.35 28.21
C THR A 479 6.42 72.34 29.30
N LYS A 480 7.30 72.55 30.29
CA LYS A 480 7.07 73.42 31.46
C LYS A 480 6.73 74.87 31.12
N ASP A 481 7.33 75.40 30.05
CA ASP A 481 7.15 76.80 29.62
C ASP A 481 6.24 76.93 28.38
N LEU A 482 5.55 75.85 27.98
CA LEU A 482 4.62 75.91 26.84
C LEU A 482 3.35 76.70 27.19
N PRO A 483 2.82 77.47 26.22
CA PRO A 483 1.52 78.10 26.39
C PRO A 483 0.40 77.04 26.46
N LYS A 484 -0.73 77.40 27.08
CA LYS A 484 -1.93 76.56 26.97
C LYS A 484 -2.39 76.51 25.50
N PRO A 485 -2.82 75.35 24.98
CA PRO A 485 -3.30 75.23 23.61
C PRO A 485 -4.50 76.17 23.40
N MET A 486 -4.36 77.11 22.48
CA MET A 486 -5.47 77.96 22.07
C MET A 486 -6.49 77.13 21.29
N ALA A 487 -7.78 77.45 21.40
CA ALA A 487 -8.81 76.73 20.63
C ALA A 487 -8.57 76.88 19.12
N LEU A 488 -8.69 75.79 18.37
CA LEU A 488 -8.36 75.74 16.94
C LEU A 488 -9.09 76.82 16.13
N TRP A 489 -10.40 76.99 16.39
CA TRP A 489 -11.22 78.03 15.73
C TRP A 489 -10.68 79.44 15.97
N ARG A 490 -10.11 79.72 17.15
CA ARG A 490 -9.53 81.02 17.49
C ARG A 490 -8.23 81.24 16.71
N ILE A 491 -7.34 80.25 16.70
CA ILE A 491 -6.09 80.34 15.92
C ILE A 491 -6.40 80.56 14.44
N THR A 492 -7.35 79.78 13.88
CA THR A 492 -7.76 79.92 12.48
C THR A 492 -8.34 81.31 12.19
N ASN A 493 -9.24 81.81 13.04
CA ASN A 493 -9.85 83.14 12.86
C ASN A 493 -8.82 84.27 13.01
N ASP A 494 -7.96 84.20 14.03
CA ASP A 494 -6.93 85.20 14.30
C ASP A 494 -5.97 85.29 13.09
N LEU A 495 -5.45 84.14 12.63
CA LEU A 495 -4.58 84.09 11.46
C LEU A 495 -5.27 84.61 10.20
N LEU A 496 -6.49 84.20 9.89
CA LEU A 496 -7.21 84.66 8.69
C LEU A 496 -7.57 86.16 8.76
N SER A 497 -7.71 86.74 9.95
CA SER A 497 -7.97 88.17 10.15
C SER A 497 -6.73 89.06 9.98
N TYR A 498 -5.53 88.48 10.05
CA TYR A 498 -4.28 89.23 9.91
C TYR A 498 -4.05 89.69 8.46
N SER A 499 -3.39 90.85 8.33
CA SER A 499 -2.93 91.35 7.04
C SER A 499 -1.98 90.35 6.38
N LEU A 500 -1.82 90.46 5.07
CA LEU A 500 -0.96 89.56 4.30
C LEU A 500 0.47 89.59 4.85
N GLU A 501 1.01 90.78 5.13
CA GLU A 501 2.36 90.99 5.64
C GLU A 501 2.57 90.31 7.01
N LYS A 502 1.55 90.35 7.87
CA LYS A 502 1.63 89.68 9.17
C LYS A 502 1.55 88.15 9.02
N ARG A 503 0.73 87.63 8.11
CA ARG A 503 0.68 86.17 7.84
C ARG A 503 1.95 85.66 7.15
N MET A 504 2.64 86.48 6.37
CA MET A 504 3.91 86.11 5.74
C MET A 504 4.98 85.69 6.75
N GLN A 505 4.91 86.20 7.98
CA GLN A 505 5.78 85.76 9.08
C GLN A 505 5.73 84.25 9.35
N LEU A 506 4.62 83.55 9.03
CA LEU A 506 4.51 82.09 9.20
C LEU A 506 5.56 81.26 8.45
N PHE A 507 6.24 81.87 7.49
CA PHE A 507 7.25 81.24 6.64
C PHE A 507 8.69 81.59 7.04
N GLU A 508 8.86 82.42 8.07
CA GLU A 508 10.15 82.75 8.65
C GLU A 508 10.20 82.20 10.07
N SER A 509 10.96 81.13 10.28
CA SER A 509 11.07 80.35 11.53
C SER A 509 11.35 81.20 12.78
N ARG A 510 12.07 82.32 12.61
CA ARG A 510 12.45 83.24 13.70
C ARG A 510 11.49 84.39 13.90
N SER A 511 10.45 84.50 13.09
CA SER A 511 9.45 85.54 13.25
C SER A 511 8.61 85.31 14.51
N PRO A 512 8.07 86.37 15.13
CA PRO A 512 7.20 86.22 16.30
C PRO A 512 6.02 85.29 16.07
N LEU A 513 5.38 85.36 14.89
CA LEU A 513 4.21 84.54 14.57
C LEU A 513 4.57 83.07 14.31
N ALA A 514 5.70 82.78 13.66
CA ALA A 514 6.14 81.40 13.46
C ALA A 514 6.55 80.74 14.78
N ILE A 515 7.25 81.48 15.65
CA ILE A 515 7.58 81.02 17.00
C ILE A 515 6.31 80.74 17.80
N GLU A 516 5.33 81.65 17.78
CA GLU A 516 4.04 81.45 18.46
C GLU A 516 3.31 80.20 17.93
N MET A 517 3.24 80.00 16.62
CA MET A 517 2.59 78.82 16.04
C MET A 517 3.35 77.53 16.31
N SER A 518 4.69 77.57 16.34
CA SER A 518 5.52 76.42 16.72
C SER A 518 5.32 76.03 18.20
N GLN A 519 5.20 77.02 19.08
CA GLN A 519 4.84 76.81 20.49
C GLN A 519 3.42 76.26 20.64
N GLN A 520 2.45 76.76 19.84
CA GLN A 520 1.09 76.20 19.82
C GLN A 520 1.08 74.77 19.30
N GLN A 521 1.84 74.44 18.25
CA GLN A 521 1.98 73.06 17.76
C GLN A 521 2.53 72.13 18.84
N SER A 522 3.57 72.57 19.55
CA SER A 522 4.17 71.85 20.67
C SER A 522 3.20 71.67 21.85
N ALA A 523 2.36 72.69 22.11
CA ALA A 523 1.30 72.62 23.12
C ALA A 523 0.19 71.64 22.71
N TYR A 524 -0.22 71.60 21.44
CA TYR A 524 -1.18 70.63 20.92
C TYR A 524 -0.63 69.20 21.05
N LEU A 525 0.61 68.94 20.63
CA LEU A 525 1.27 67.64 20.77
C LEU A 525 1.30 67.12 22.21
N THR A 526 1.43 68.02 23.19
CA THR A 526 1.57 67.68 24.61
C THR A 526 0.22 67.53 25.32
N TYR A 527 -0.71 68.44 25.07
CA TYR A 527 -1.91 68.62 25.89
C TYR A 527 -3.23 68.27 25.18
N LYS A 528 -3.19 67.93 23.89
CA LYS A 528 -4.37 67.58 23.08
C LYS A 528 -4.27 66.17 22.52
N SER A 529 -5.38 65.65 22.03
CA SER A 529 -5.40 64.34 21.39
C SER A 529 -4.60 64.34 20.07
N PRO A 530 -4.09 63.18 19.60
CA PRO A 530 -3.43 63.09 18.30
C PRO A 530 -4.30 63.59 17.14
N ALA A 531 -5.61 63.32 17.18
CA ALA A 531 -6.56 63.79 16.17
C ALA A 531 -6.69 65.32 16.17
N GLU A 532 -6.80 65.96 17.34
CA GLU A 532 -6.82 67.42 17.44
C GLU A 532 -5.51 68.06 16.98
N THR A 533 -4.37 67.40 17.24
CA THR A 533 -3.05 67.86 16.79
C THR A 533 -2.92 67.81 15.28
N GLN A 534 -3.36 66.72 14.65
CA GLN A 534 -3.39 66.59 13.20
C GLN A 534 -4.30 67.67 12.58
N MET A 535 -5.50 67.89 13.15
CA MET A 535 -6.39 68.95 12.68
C MET A 535 -5.76 70.34 12.76
N PHE A 536 -4.96 70.61 13.80
CA PHE A 536 -4.20 71.85 13.90
C PHE A 536 -3.18 72.00 12.77
N GLU A 537 -2.38 70.96 12.50
CA GLU A 537 -1.38 70.97 11.43
C GLU A 537 -2.01 71.17 10.04
N GLU A 538 -3.10 70.46 9.77
CA GLU A 538 -3.87 70.61 8.53
C GLU A 538 -4.40 72.03 8.35
N LYS A 539 -4.96 72.64 9.41
CA LYS A 539 -5.43 74.03 9.35
C LYS A 539 -4.32 75.05 9.19
N LEU A 540 -3.19 74.86 9.85
CA LEU A 540 -2.03 75.75 9.70
C LEU A 540 -1.49 75.70 8.27
N ASN A 541 -1.38 74.51 7.68
CA ASN A 541 -0.97 74.33 6.29
C ASN A 541 -1.98 74.91 5.31
N GLU A 542 -3.28 74.73 5.55
CA GLU A 542 -4.33 75.37 4.75
C GLU A 542 -4.18 76.90 4.73
N ILE A 543 -3.93 77.51 5.88
CA ILE A 543 -3.74 78.96 6.01
C ILE A 543 -2.45 79.42 5.32
N LYS A 544 -1.35 78.67 5.47
CA LYS A 544 -0.09 78.93 4.75
C LYS A 544 -0.34 78.93 3.23
N ASN A 545 -1.02 77.91 2.71
CA ASN A 545 -1.35 77.84 1.29
C ASN A 545 -2.22 79.00 0.83
N ARG A 546 -3.28 79.35 1.58
CA ARG A 546 -4.11 80.54 1.28
C ARG A 546 -3.30 81.83 1.27
N THR A 547 -2.33 81.95 2.17
CA THR A 547 -1.44 83.13 2.27
C THR A 547 -0.53 83.22 1.06
N LYS A 548 0.11 82.11 0.66
CA LYS A 548 0.89 82.00 -0.58
C LYS A 548 0.05 82.41 -1.80
N THR A 549 -1.16 81.86 -1.96
CA THR A 549 -2.03 82.18 -3.10
C THR A 549 -2.44 83.65 -3.11
N GLN A 550 -2.75 84.23 -1.95
CA GLN A 550 -3.08 85.65 -1.86
C GLN A 550 -1.86 86.54 -2.18
N PHE A 551 -0.68 86.20 -1.66
CA PHE A 551 0.57 86.90 -1.98
C PHE A 551 0.83 86.92 -3.48
N LEU A 552 0.75 85.77 -4.15
CA LEU A 552 0.95 85.67 -5.59
C LEU A 552 -0.11 86.46 -6.37
N ASN A 553 -1.39 86.40 -5.97
CA ASN A 553 -2.45 87.17 -6.65
C ASN A 553 -2.33 88.69 -6.45
N THR A 554 -1.75 89.14 -5.33
CA THR A 554 -1.56 90.57 -5.04
C THR A 554 -0.31 91.11 -5.72
N ASN A 555 0.82 90.42 -5.62
CA ASN A 555 2.12 90.93 -6.08
C ASN A 555 2.51 90.46 -7.49
N TRP A 556 1.98 89.31 -7.92
CA TRP A 556 2.34 88.61 -9.16
C TRP A 556 1.11 88.26 -10.00
N LYS A 557 0.09 89.12 -9.97
CA LYS A 557 -1.20 88.91 -10.65
C LYS A 557 -1.06 88.51 -12.13
N ASP A 558 -0.10 89.12 -12.82
CA ASP A 558 0.15 88.84 -14.24
C ASP A 558 0.63 87.41 -14.48
N LEU A 559 1.45 86.86 -13.57
CA LEU A 559 1.93 85.48 -13.62
C LEU A 559 0.87 84.47 -13.19
N MET A 560 -0.12 84.90 -12.41
CA MET A 560 -1.24 84.04 -11.99
C MET A 560 -2.38 83.97 -13.02
N GLY A 561 -2.45 84.95 -13.94
CA GLY A 561 -3.48 85.05 -14.97
C GLY A 561 -3.23 84.20 -16.22
N THR A 562 -4.19 84.24 -17.15
CA THR A 562 -4.04 83.75 -18.53
C THR A 562 -3.33 84.80 -19.38
N TRP A 563 -2.55 84.35 -20.37
CA TRP A 563 -1.91 85.26 -21.30
C TRP A 563 -2.93 86.01 -22.18
N ASN A 564 -2.69 87.29 -22.43
CA ASN A 564 -3.51 88.18 -23.23
C ASN A 564 -2.60 88.99 -24.20
N PRO A 565 -2.87 88.99 -25.51
CA PRO A 565 -2.05 89.67 -26.52
C PRO A 565 -1.91 91.18 -26.31
N ASP A 566 -2.84 91.83 -25.59
CA ASP A 566 -2.85 93.28 -25.39
C ASP A 566 -2.28 93.72 -24.02
N SER A 567 -1.75 92.78 -23.22
CA SER A 567 -1.18 93.06 -21.89
C SER A 567 0.35 93.11 -21.89
N THR A 568 0.95 94.00 -21.08
CA THR A 568 2.41 94.12 -20.95
C THR A 568 2.93 93.29 -19.77
N TYR A 569 3.47 92.10 -20.04
CA TYR A 569 4.02 91.18 -19.03
C TYR A 569 5.50 91.42 -18.68
N ARG A 570 6.19 92.25 -19.47
CA ARG A 570 7.64 92.47 -19.42
C ARG A 570 8.11 92.87 -18.01
N ASP A 571 7.51 93.92 -17.43
CA ASP A 571 7.92 94.46 -16.13
C ASP A 571 7.74 93.43 -14.99
N SER A 572 6.71 92.58 -15.07
CA SER A 572 6.45 91.54 -14.07
C SER A 572 7.43 90.37 -14.20
N ILE A 573 7.82 89.98 -15.42
CA ILE A 573 8.80 88.90 -15.64
C ILE A 573 10.22 89.36 -15.33
N GLU A 574 10.60 90.59 -15.68
CA GLU A 574 11.90 91.17 -15.31
C GLU A 574 12.03 91.31 -13.79
N ARG A 575 10.97 91.74 -13.09
CA ARG A 575 10.94 91.75 -11.61
C ARG A 575 11.08 90.35 -11.01
N ALA A 576 10.43 89.34 -11.57
CA ALA A 576 10.59 87.95 -11.14
C ALA A 576 12.03 87.47 -11.35
N GLY A 577 12.62 87.78 -12.51
CA GLY A 577 14.02 87.46 -12.81
C GLY A 577 15.01 88.15 -11.87
N LEU A 578 14.73 89.37 -11.40
CA LEU A 578 15.55 90.05 -10.39
C LEU A 578 15.43 89.38 -9.01
N LEU A 579 14.22 88.96 -8.60
CA LEU A 579 14.01 88.25 -7.34
C LEU A 579 14.74 86.90 -7.32
N LEU A 580 14.64 86.13 -8.40
CA LEU A 580 15.27 84.80 -8.52
C LEU A 580 16.80 84.83 -8.59
N ARG A 581 17.42 86.01 -8.76
CA ARG A 581 18.88 86.20 -8.81
C ARG A 581 19.51 86.59 -7.47
N VAL A 582 18.73 86.71 -6.41
CA VAL A 582 19.27 86.96 -5.07
C VAL A 582 19.97 85.69 -4.58
N GLU A 583 21.30 85.73 -4.42
CA GLU A 583 22.14 84.57 -4.11
C GLU A 583 22.06 84.11 -2.64
N ASP A 584 21.86 85.04 -1.70
CA ASP A 584 21.75 84.79 -0.26
C ASP A 584 20.41 85.31 0.28
N PRO A 585 19.27 84.67 -0.07
CA PRO A 585 17.96 85.12 0.37
C PRO A 585 17.77 84.89 1.89
N SER A 586 17.07 85.82 2.55
CA SER A 586 16.45 85.52 3.85
C SER A 586 15.47 84.34 3.72
N GLU A 587 15.08 83.72 4.84
CA GLU A 587 14.15 82.58 4.81
C GLU A 587 12.82 82.94 4.14
N LEU A 588 12.35 84.18 4.32
CA LEU A 588 11.17 84.69 3.64
C LEU A 588 11.40 84.86 2.13
N GLU A 589 12.51 85.49 1.74
CA GLU A 589 12.86 85.68 0.33
C GLU A 589 13.06 84.35 -0.40
N ALA A 590 13.60 83.32 0.27
CA ALA A 590 13.75 81.99 -0.30
C ALA A 590 12.39 81.35 -0.60
N ASN A 591 11.44 81.45 0.34
CA ASN A 591 10.07 81.01 0.09
C ASN A 591 9.40 81.81 -1.04
N GLU A 592 9.63 83.12 -1.12
CA GLU A 592 9.10 83.95 -2.20
C GLU A 592 9.70 83.58 -3.56
N GLN A 593 11.00 83.31 -3.63
CA GLN A 593 11.68 82.81 -4.83
C GLN A 593 11.05 81.51 -5.31
N ASP A 594 10.89 80.51 -4.43
CA ASP A 594 10.26 79.23 -4.76
C ASP A 594 8.85 79.42 -5.34
N TRP A 595 8.05 80.30 -4.73
CA TRP A 595 6.67 80.52 -5.16
C TRP A 595 6.57 81.27 -6.47
N VAL A 596 7.45 82.24 -6.70
CA VAL A 596 7.49 83.01 -7.95
C VAL A 596 8.04 82.18 -9.09
N GLU A 597 9.04 81.33 -8.83
CA GLU A 597 9.53 80.35 -9.80
C GLU A 597 8.43 79.38 -10.21
N GLU A 598 7.68 78.82 -9.25
CA GLU A 598 6.52 77.97 -9.54
C GLU A 598 5.47 78.72 -10.36
N ALA A 599 5.12 79.95 -9.99
CA ALA A 599 4.14 80.76 -10.72
C ALA A 599 4.60 81.09 -12.15
N LEU A 600 5.88 81.39 -12.34
CA LEU A 600 6.48 81.65 -13.65
C LEU A 600 6.46 80.40 -14.53
N ASN A 601 6.83 79.25 -13.98
CA ASN A 601 6.78 77.96 -14.68
C ASN A 601 5.35 77.62 -15.10
N MET A 602 4.38 77.77 -14.20
CA MET A 602 2.96 77.57 -14.53
C MET A 602 2.46 78.55 -15.60
N PHE A 603 2.93 79.79 -15.60
CA PHE A 603 2.61 80.77 -16.65
C PHE A 603 3.17 80.33 -18.01
N VAL A 604 4.42 79.88 -18.06
CA VAL A 604 5.06 79.33 -19.26
C VAL A 604 4.34 78.08 -19.77
N GLU A 605 3.91 77.18 -18.89
CA GLU A 605 3.12 76.00 -19.26
C GLU A 605 1.80 76.39 -19.93
N ARG A 606 1.12 77.44 -19.43
CA ARG A 606 -0.10 77.95 -20.09
C ARG A 606 0.19 78.50 -21.48
N LEU A 607 1.36 79.11 -21.71
CA LEU A 607 1.80 79.53 -23.05
C LEU A 607 2.08 78.33 -23.96
N VAL A 608 2.69 77.27 -23.43
CA VAL A 608 2.91 76.02 -24.16
C VAL A 608 1.59 75.42 -24.64
N VAL A 609 0.55 75.43 -23.78
CA VAL A 609 -0.80 75.01 -24.17
C VAL A 609 -1.31 75.84 -25.36
N LEU A 610 -1.18 77.17 -25.31
CA LEU A 610 -1.59 78.04 -26.43
C LEU A 610 -0.80 77.76 -27.71
N ILE A 611 0.52 77.58 -27.62
CA ILE A 611 1.38 77.21 -28.77
C ILE A 611 0.93 75.88 -29.38
N ASN A 612 0.66 74.88 -28.54
CA ASN A 612 0.18 73.58 -29.00
C ASN A 612 -1.21 73.66 -29.62
N GLU A 613 -2.11 74.46 -29.07
CA GLU A 613 -3.43 74.69 -29.66
C GLU A 613 -3.34 75.34 -31.05
N HIS A 614 -2.50 76.36 -31.20
CA HIS A 614 -2.24 76.99 -32.49
C HIS A 614 -1.56 76.04 -33.47
N TYR A 615 -0.58 75.25 -33.02
CA TYR A 615 0.10 74.23 -33.81
C TYR A 615 -0.89 73.18 -34.33
N ASN A 616 -1.75 72.68 -33.46
CA ASN A 616 -2.76 71.70 -33.81
C ASN A 616 -3.79 72.28 -34.81
N LYS A 617 -4.18 73.55 -34.67
CA LYS A 617 -5.05 74.24 -35.64
C LYS A 617 -4.36 74.41 -37.00
N ALA A 618 -3.07 74.75 -37.02
CA ALA A 618 -2.32 75.03 -38.24
C ALA A 618 -1.94 73.77 -39.03
N PHE A 619 -1.58 72.68 -38.34
CA PHE A 619 -0.94 71.51 -38.97
C PHE A 619 -1.70 70.19 -38.82
N ILE A 620 -2.59 70.06 -37.83
CA ILE A 620 -3.24 68.76 -37.51
C ILE A 620 -4.73 68.76 -37.87
N LYS A 621 -5.46 69.84 -37.60
CA LYS A 621 -6.91 69.92 -37.83
C LYS A 621 -7.22 70.70 -39.12
N ALA A 622 -7.68 69.99 -40.15
CA ALA A 622 -7.84 70.49 -41.53
C ALA A 622 -8.81 71.67 -41.78
N TYR A 623 -9.37 72.33 -40.75
CA TYR A 623 -10.26 73.50 -40.90
C TYR A 623 -10.17 74.50 -39.72
N GLY A 624 -9.07 74.50 -38.95
CA GLY A 624 -8.91 75.44 -37.84
C GLY A 624 -8.48 76.84 -38.33
N ARG A 625 -9.34 77.86 -38.18
CA ARG A 625 -8.92 79.26 -38.44
C ARG A 625 -7.91 79.69 -37.38
N VAL A 626 -6.70 80.01 -37.81
CA VAL A 626 -5.63 80.56 -36.98
C VAL A 626 -5.73 82.09 -37.05
N ASP A 627 -5.83 82.74 -35.90
CA ASP A 627 -5.71 84.20 -35.80
C ASP A 627 -4.22 84.57 -35.92
N ALA A 628 -3.85 85.16 -37.06
CA ALA A 628 -2.47 85.49 -37.36
C ALA A 628 -1.91 86.62 -36.49
N ASP A 629 -2.74 87.59 -36.07
CA ASP A 629 -2.30 88.70 -35.20
C ASP A 629 -2.02 88.18 -33.79
N ALA A 630 -2.97 87.42 -33.22
CA ALA A 630 -2.81 86.84 -31.89
C ALA A 630 -1.63 85.84 -31.84
N LEU A 631 -1.47 85.00 -32.88
CA LEU A 631 -0.35 84.07 -32.99
C LEU A 631 0.98 84.80 -33.15
N GLY A 632 1.04 85.85 -33.96
CA GLY A 632 2.25 86.67 -34.13
C GLY A 632 2.70 87.31 -32.83
N LYS A 633 1.76 87.90 -32.06
CA LYS A 633 2.03 88.46 -30.73
C LYS A 633 2.50 87.39 -29.73
N LEU A 634 1.89 86.21 -29.73
CA LEU A 634 2.28 85.08 -28.88
C LEU A 634 3.71 84.60 -29.18
N LEU A 635 4.05 84.43 -30.46
CA LEU A 635 5.37 83.94 -30.89
C LEU A 635 6.47 84.98 -30.63
N ASN A 636 6.19 86.26 -30.84
CA ASN A 636 7.13 87.34 -30.50
C ASN A 636 7.40 87.40 -28.99
N PHE A 637 6.35 87.23 -28.18
CA PHE A 637 6.49 87.18 -26.73
C PHE A 637 7.23 85.91 -26.26
N TRP A 638 6.95 84.76 -26.89
CA TRP A 638 7.66 83.50 -26.65
C TRP A 638 9.16 83.60 -26.96
N ASP A 639 9.54 84.26 -28.05
CA ASP A 639 10.95 84.50 -28.38
C ASP A 639 11.65 85.37 -27.35
N TRP A 640 10.98 86.44 -26.93
CA TRP A 640 11.53 87.30 -25.89
C TRP A 640 11.76 86.53 -24.57
N LEU A 641 10.84 85.63 -24.20
CA LEU A 641 11.01 84.72 -23.06
C LEU A 641 12.15 83.72 -23.27
N HIS A 642 12.26 83.14 -24.46
CA HIS A 642 13.30 82.17 -24.82
C HIS A 642 14.69 82.80 -24.78
N ASP A 643 14.87 83.96 -25.41
CA ASP A 643 16.14 84.71 -25.48
C ASP A 643 16.53 85.27 -24.10
N GLY A 644 15.54 85.56 -23.26
CA GLY A 644 15.74 85.93 -21.86
C GLY A 644 16.06 84.75 -20.93
N PHE A 645 16.15 83.52 -21.44
CA PHE A 645 16.35 82.28 -20.68
C PHE A 645 15.28 82.02 -19.60
N TYR A 646 14.03 82.43 -19.84
CA TYR A 646 12.90 82.20 -18.93
C TYR A 646 12.12 80.91 -19.25
N ILE A 647 12.49 80.19 -20.32
CA ILE A 647 11.86 78.93 -20.74
C ILE A 647 12.80 77.78 -20.44
N TYR A 648 12.42 76.93 -19.49
CA TYR A 648 13.17 75.75 -19.10
C TYR A 648 12.46 74.48 -19.58
N ASN A 649 13.21 73.54 -20.18
CA ASN A 649 12.74 72.19 -20.50
C ASN A 649 11.47 72.06 -21.38
N GLN A 650 11.25 72.97 -22.34
CA GLN A 650 10.13 72.88 -23.29
C GLN A 650 10.57 72.71 -24.77
N PRO A 651 11.44 71.72 -25.11
CA PRO A 651 12.05 71.62 -26.45
C PRO A 651 11.02 71.39 -27.56
N GLU A 652 9.93 70.68 -27.27
CA GLU A 652 8.86 70.42 -28.22
C GLU A 652 8.05 71.69 -28.53
N ALA A 653 7.75 72.50 -27.52
CA ALA A 653 7.05 73.77 -27.70
C ALA A 653 7.92 74.78 -28.47
N VAL A 654 9.24 74.80 -28.22
CA VAL A 654 10.20 75.63 -28.99
C VAL A 654 10.20 75.22 -30.47
N ASN A 655 10.23 73.92 -30.76
CA ASN A 655 10.17 73.42 -32.14
C ASN A 655 8.81 73.76 -32.80
N ARG A 656 7.70 73.55 -32.10
CA ARG A 656 6.36 73.91 -32.59
C ARG A 656 6.20 75.40 -32.84
N ALA A 657 6.74 76.25 -31.97
CA ALA A 657 6.78 77.70 -32.16
C ALA A 657 7.60 78.07 -33.41
N HIS A 658 8.74 77.42 -33.64
CA HIS A 658 9.52 77.62 -34.88
C HIS A 658 8.73 77.24 -36.14
N GLN A 659 8.05 76.09 -36.12
CA GLN A 659 7.19 75.65 -37.23
C GLN A 659 6.00 76.60 -37.46
N LEU A 660 5.37 77.09 -36.39
CA LEU A 660 4.29 78.07 -36.49
C LEU A 660 4.74 79.41 -37.09
N LYS A 661 5.98 79.84 -36.83
CA LYS A 661 6.54 81.02 -37.52
C LYS A 661 6.73 80.77 -39.00
N GLN A 662 7.24 79.59 -39.39
CA GLN A 662 7.32 79.22 -40.80
C GLN A 662 5.93 79.20 -41.43
N TYR A 663 4.92 78.69 -40.74
CA TYR A 663 3.53 78.72 -41.19
C TYR A 663 3.00 80.15 -41.39
N LEU A 664 3.28 81.08 -40.47
CA LEU A 664 2.94 82.49 -40.65
C LEU A 664 3.65 83.08 -41.87
N LEU A 665 4.97 82.87 -42.02
CA LEU A 665 5.76 83.39 -43.15
C LEU A 665 5.28 82.88 -44.52
N HIS A 666 4.82 81.62 -44.62
CA HIS A 666 4.35 81.03 -45.87
C HIS A 666 2.90 81.42 -46.21
N ASN A 667 2.04 81.57 -45.19
CA ASN A 667 0.65 82.01 -45.37
C ASN A 667 0.49 83.54 -45.38
N ASP A 668 1.54 84.32 -45.10
CA ASP A 668 1.64 85.76 -45.40
C ASP A 668 1.86 86.04 -46.90
N THR A 669 1.51 85.08 -47.78
CA THR A 669 1.20 85.34 -49.19
C THR A 669 -0.29 85.61 -49.36
N SER A 670 -0.78 86.65 -48.69
CA SER A 670 -1.77 87.56 -49.30
C SER A 670 -1.12 88.29 -50.49
N ALA A 671 -0.80 87.52 -51.52
CA ALA A 671 -0.57 87.88 -52.91
C ALA A 671 -0.70 86.62 -53.79
N ILE A 672 -1.80 85.85 -53.63
CA ILE A 672 -2.31 85.00 -54.70
C ILE A 672 -3.59 85.66 -55.19
N GLU A 673 -3.40 86.56 -56.14
CA GLU A 673 -4.44 87.11 -57.01
C GLU A 673 -5.04 86.00 -57.89
N TRP A 674 -6.28 86.27 -58.28
CA TRP A 674 -7.12 85.44 -59.13
C TRP A 674 -6.48 85.05 -60.47
N LYS A 675 -6.63 83.77 -60.84
CA LYS A 675 -7.14 83.36 -62.15
C LYS A 675 -7.82 82.01 -62.09
#